data_AF-K9QDU7-F1
#
_entry.id   AF-K9QDU7-F1
#
_cell.length_a   1.000
_cell.length_b   1.000
_cell.length_c   1.000
_cell.angle_alpha   90.00
_cell.angle_beta   90.00
_cell.angle_gamma   90.00
#
_symmetry.space_group_name_H-M   'P 1'
#
loop_
_entity.id
_entity.type
_entity.pdbx_description
1 polymer ?
#
loop_
_entity_poly.entity_id
_entity_poly.type
_entity_poly.pdbx_seq_one_letter_code
_entity_poly.pdbx_strand_id
1 'polypeptide(L)'
;MTTTPKDPFSPKEIAAEGIKPEEYAEIVRRLGRHPNKAELGMFGVMWSEHCCYKNSRPLLKQFPTTGSRILVGPGENAGVVDLGEGLQLAFKIESHNHPSAVEPFQGAATGVGGILRDIFTMGARPIALLNSLRFGSLDDPKTQRLFTGVVAGISHYGNCLVSDETFIWKNQDEIHFDTIGNFVESRLKTNVTTLELNHSDTVQTLSLDPDSQTVCWQPVRRIFKRRSQHLITIRTALGRTLVVTPDHPMLIRAKGEWDIAVAQSLEVGDEIPLITAWPQLTAEKDVAIDLLAALNPETAIGKDVYVQLPETWQVTEAVRTALRLLEPAVYKRHQYLSTGRFPLAYFLALELLLNAPRSDIRLFRCGKANYMNAVIQPNKLFARLIGYFLSEGCAAKNGNTYKIIFTFAHHETEYVEDAIAGLKYLGLRPCVEKRASTIAVYATSWLFGHFLKNVWQCGTEASNKVFPNFVFQWSQQLQYEVLKGLFRGDGSMTTKTHGNHAKISFATTSRKLFEQTVLLLQTQGVIPYIYCQPAGEGEIDGRKHIRKPLWQLEVNNFAGLKALATVFSQERNQELAVALNRYSSTKHSVPRFTQSVPDVATVKIKSIEHQTVAECDVYDVEVDNTHLFVTSSGIVTHNCVGVPTVGGEVYFDPAYAGNPLVNVMALGLMETPEIVKSGASGLGNPVLYVGSTTGRDGMGGASFASAELSDASMDDRPAVQVGDPFLEKSLIEACLEAFKTGAVVAAQDMGAAGITCSTAEMAAKGGVGIELDLNKIPVRETGMVPYEYLLSESQERMLFVAHKGREQELIDIFHRWGLQAVVAGKVIAEPIVRILFRGKIAAEIPADALAENTPLYERELLAEPPEYARQAWEWTADALPACTPAGISSHSWNDILLTLLDTPTIASKNWVYRQYDHQVQNNTVTLPGGADAAVVRLRPLEEIPNLKSKIQNLKLAVAATVDCNPRYVYLDPYEGAKAVVAEAARNLSCVGAEPLAVTDNLNFGSPEKPIGYWQLAEACRGLAEGCQELSTPVTGGNVSLYNETLDSQGNPQPIYPTPVVGMVGLIPDFTKICGQAWQASGDVIYLLGLTVQAKVELGASEYLATIHNTVAGRPPRVNYELERRVQKVCRAGIRESWVRSAHDCAEGGLVVALAESSIAGNLGAEVTLEISPNQLQRLDEVLFGEGGARIIVSVGSEQQEMWESYLQTHLGQDWQKLGKVSNRDAGLTVLTTDNQTLITVSIEDMKGRYNNAIAKRLEA
;
A
#
# COMPACT_ATOMS: atom_id res chain seq x y z
N MET A 1 -9.07 -64.63 30.77
CA MET A 1 -8.04 -63.79 30.14
C MET A 1 -8.73 -62.95 29.08
N THR A 2 -9.19 -61.76 29.45
CA THR A 2 -9.81 -60.79 28.54
C THR A 2 -8.70 -60.15 27.72
N THR A 3 -8.78 -60.32 26.40
CA THR A 3 -7.89 -59.74 25.40
C THR A 3 -7.94 -58.21 25.48
N THR A 4 -6.84 -57.59 25.88
CA THR A 4 -6.62 -56.14 25.74
C THR A 4 -6.80 -55.76 24.26
N PRO A 5 -7.53 -54.69 23.92
CA PRO A 5 -7.65 -54.23 22.54
C PRO A 5 -6.25 -53.99 21.95
N LYS A 6 -6.02 -54.48 20.74
CA LYS A 6 -4.77 -54.22 20.00
C LYS A 6 -4.74 -52.74 19.62
N ASP A 7 -3.63 -52.06 19.91
CA ASP A 7 -3.45 -50.63 19.60
C ASP A 7 -3.70 -50.38 18.10
N PRO A 8 -4.62 -49.46 17.73
CA PRO A 8 -4.95 -49.19 16.33
C PRO A 8 -3.83 -48.52 15.54
N PHE A 9 -2.83 -47.92 16.21
CA PHE A 9 -1.68 -47.29 15.58
C PHE A 9 -0.38 -47.94 16.02
N SER A 10 0.58 -48.00 15.10
CA SER A 10 1.96 -48.38 15.42
C SER A 10 2.71 -47.22 16.08
N PRO A 11 3.78 -47.49 16.85
CA PRO A 11 4.63 -46.43 17.41
C PRO A 11 5.17 -45.44 16.36
N LYS A 12 5.40 -45.92 15.13
CA LYS A 12 5.86 -45.09 14.02
C LYS A 12 4.77 -44.13 13.53
N GLU A 13 3.51 -44.56 13.50
CA GLU A 13 2.38 -43.71 13.11
C GLU A 13 2.08 -42.65 14.18
N ILE A 14 2.24 -42.97 15.47
CA ILE A 14 2.08 -42.01 16.56
C ILE A 14 3.19 -40.95 16.50
N ALA A 15 4.44 -41.38 16.34
CA ALA A 15 5.59 -40.47 16.24
C ALA A 15 5.52 -39.56 15.00
N ALA A 16 4.91 -40.02 13.91
CA ALA A 16 4.72 -39.22 12.69
C ALA A 16 3.77 -38.02 12.90
N GLU A 17 2.92 -38.05 13.92
CA GLU A 17 2.05 -36.92 14.30
C GLU A 17 2.70 -36.02 15.36
N GLY A 18 3.99 -36.22 15.69
CA GLY A 18 4.70 -35.45 16.70
C GLY A 18 4.29 -35.75 18.15
N ILE A 19 3.59 -36.87 18.39
CA ILE A 19 3.09 -37.26 19.72
C ILE A 19 4.06 -38.25 20.39
N LYS A 20 4.42 -38.00 21.65
CA LYS A 20 5.23 -38.91 22.46
C LYS A 20 4.40 -40.09 23.02
N PRO A 21 5.01 -41.25 23.32
CA PRO A 21 4.27 -42.40 23.86
C PRO A 21 3.44 -42.09 25.12
N GLU A 22 3.97 -41.27 26.01
CA GLU A 22 3.30 -40.79 27.23
C GLU A 22 2.14 -39.83 26.93
N GLU A 23 2.28 -38.97 25.91
CA GLU A 23 1.22 -38.09 25.44
C GLU A 23 0.08 -38.91 24.81
N TYR A 24 0.39 -39.95 24.03
CA TYR A 24 -0.62 -40.86 23.49
C TYR A 24 -1.39 -41.60 24.60
N ALA A 25 -0.69 -42.09 25.63
CA ALA A 25 -1.34 -42.70 26.78
C ALA A 25 -2.31 -41.72 27.48
N GLU A 26 -1.91 -40.45 27.57
CA GLU A 26 -2.74 -39.37 28.12
C GLU A 26 -3.96 -39.05 27.24
N ILE A 27 -3.81 -39.04 25.91
CA ILE A 27 -4.93 -38.92 24.96
C ILE A 27 -5.94 -40.05 25.18
N VAL A 28 -5.47 -41.30 25.21
CA VAL A 28 -6.33 -42.47 25.44
C VAL A 28 -7.06 -42.38 26.78
N ARG A 29 -6.36 -41.93 27.83
CA ARG A 29 -6.94 -41.73 29.17
C ARG A 29 -8.04 -40.67 29.15
N ARG A 30 -7.83 -39.55 28.46
CA ARG A 30 -8.79 -38.43 28.38
C ARG A 30 -10.02 -38.77 27.55
N LEU A 31 -9.84 -39.49 26.45
CA LEU A 31 -10.94 -39.92 25.59
C LEU A 31 -11.69 -41.13 26.17
N GLY A 32 -11.06 -41.91 27.05
CA GLY A 32 -11.58 -43.21 27.51
C GLY A 32 -11.58 -44.30 26.44
N ARG A 33 -10.94 -44.03 25.29
CA ARG A 33 -10.80 -44.89 24.11
C ARG A 33 -9.59 -44.47 23.29
N HIS A 34 -9.18 -45.30 22.34
CA HIS A 34 -8.20 -44.87 21.35
C HIS A 34 -8.77 -43.76 20.44
N PRO A 35 -7.95 -42.75 20.06
CA PRO A 35 -8.36 -41.77 19.06
C PRO A 35 -8.51 -42.46 17.69
N ASN A 36 -9.29 -41.88 16.79
CA ASN A 36 -9.24 -42.23 15.37
C ASN A 36 -8.16 -41.40 14.64
N LYS A 37 -7.94 -41.64 13.33
CA LYS A 37 -6.87 -40.95 12.59
C LYS A 37 -7.03 -39.43 12.55
N ALA A 38 -8.25 -38.92 12.40
CA ALA A 38 -8.51 -37.48 12.42
C ALA A 38 -8.25 -36.89 13.80
N GLU A 39 -8.73 -37.55 14.86
CA GLU A 39 -8.52 -37.12 16.24
C GLU A 39 -7.04 -37.16 16.64
N LEU A 40 -6.29 -38.18 16.21
CA LEU A 40 -4.85 -38.26 16.44
C LEU A 40 -4.12 -37.10 15.77
N GLY A 41 -4.47 -36.77 14.53
CA GLY A 41 -3.94 -35.59 13.84
C GLY A 41 -4.28 -34.28 14.54
N MET A 42 -5.53 -34.12 15.00
CA MET A 42 -5.96 -32.94 15.77
C MET A 42 -5.13 -32.77 17.04
N PHE A 43 -4.88 -33.84 17.80
CA PHE A 43 -3.99 -33.79 18.95
C PHE A 43 -2.54 -33.49 18.56
N GLY A 44 -2.04 -34.05 17.46
CA GLY A 44 -0.66 -33.86 17.00
C GLY A 44 -0.35 -32.39 16.73
N VAL A 45 -1.25 -31.68 16.05
CA VAL A 45 -1.08 -30.24 15.78
C VAL A 45 -1.37 -29.38 16.99
N MET A 46 -2.44 -29.66 17.74
CA MET A 46 -2.81 -28.83 18.91
C MET A 46 -1.81 -28.95 20.05
N TRP A 47 -1.21 -30.13 20.25
CA TRP A 47 -0.18 -30.34 21.27
C TRP A 47 1.24 -30.03 20.76
N SER A 48 1.38 -29.31 19.64
CA SER A 48 2.66 -28.76 19.19
C SER A 48 3.11 -27.60 20.11
N GLU A 49 4.40 -27.24 20.05
CA GLU A 49 4.89 -26.05 20.76
C GLU A 49 4.23 -24.78 20.21
N HIS A 50 4.00 -24.72 18.91
CA HIS A 50 3.44 -23.55 18.23
C HIS A 50 2.02 -23.20 18.71
N CYS A 51 1.17 -24.21 18.97
CA CYS A 51 -0.21 -23.97 19.43
C CYS A 51 -0.36 -23.89 20.96
N CYS A 52 0.41 -24.68 21.72
CA CYS A 52 0.17 -24.83 23.17
C CYS A 52 1.33 -24.37 24.08
N TYR A 53 2.46 -23.94 23.51
CA TYR A 53 3.58 -23.38 24.26
C TYR A 53 4.07 -24.31 25.39
N LYS A 54 4.27 -25.61 25.10
CA LYS A 54 4.53 -26.64 26.12
C LYS A 54 5.77 -26.36 26.97
N ASN A 55 6.82 -25.79 26.37
CA ASN A 55 8.04 -25.41 27.07
C ASN A 55 7.98 -23.98 27.61
N SER A 56 7.31 -23.06 26.89
CA SER A 56 7.35 -21.62 27.14
C SER A 56 6.23 -21.11 28.07
N ARG A 57 5.04 -21.74 28.09
CA ARG A 57 3.87 -21.31 28.90
C ARG A 57 4.17 -21.12 30.39
N PRO A 58 4.98 -21.97 31.07
CA PRO A 58 5.38 -21.72 32.45
C PRO A 58 6.18 -20.42 32.64
N LEU A 59 7.03 -20.08 31.66
CA LEU A 59 7.87 -18.89 31.69
C LEU A 59 7.07 -17.62 31.41
N LEU A 60 6.15 -17.66 30.44
CA LEU A 60 5.29 -16.54 30.04
C LEU A 60 4.39 -16.02 31.18
N LYS A 61 4.06 -16.87 32.17
CA LYS A 61 3.29 -16.48 33.37
C LYS A 61 3.97 -15.43 34.24
N GLN A 62 5.27 -15.20 34.04
CA GLN A 62 6.03 -14.17 34.75
C GLN A 62 5.75 -12.76 34.23
N PHE A 63 5.24 -12.61 33.01
CA PHE A 63 5.04 -11.31 32.40
C PHE A 63 3.94 -10.50 33.10
N PRO A 64 4.14 -9.17 33.27
CA PRO A 64 3.06 -8.30 33.70
C PRO A 64 2.07 -8.13 32.54
N THR A 65 0.86 -8.69 32.68
CA THR A 65 -0.16 -8.70 31.59
C THR A 65 -1.35 -7.78 31.84
N THR A 66 -1.34 -7.04 32.95
CA THR A 66 -2.41 -6.11 33.33
C THR A 66 -1.87 -4.71 33.54
N GLY A 67 -2.69 -3.70 33.24
CA GLY A 67 -2.34 -2.30 33.40
C GLY A 67 -3.56 -1.40 33.22
N SER A 68 -3.43 -0.13 33.58
CA SER A 68 -4.56 0.82 33.56
C SER A 68 -5.14 1.09 32.16
N ARG A 69 -4.35 0.85 31.12
CA ARG A 69 -4.73 1.03 29.71
C ARG A 69 -4.94 -0.28 28.96
N ILE A 70 -4.74 -1.44 29.60
CA ILE A 70 -4.92 -2.73 28.93
C ILE A 70 -6.40 -3.09 28.95
N LEU A 71 -7.01 -3.17 27.76
CA LEU A 71 -8.40 -3.61 27.57
C LEU A 71 -8.48 -5.12 27.32
N VAL A 72 -7.51 -5.65 26.56
CA VAL A 72 -7.34 -7.08 26.29
C VAL A 72 -5.86 -7.42 26.42
N GLY A 73 -5.55 -8.38 27.31
CA GLY A 73 -4.21 -8.96 27.46
C GLY A 73 -4.08 -10.28 26.69
N PRO A 74 -3.06 -11.11 27.01
CA PRO A 74 -2.81 -12.35 26.28
C PRO A 74 -3.97 -13.35 26.34
N GLY A 75 -4.19 -14.08 25.25
CA GLY A 75 -5.19 -15.15 25.14
C GLY A 75 -6.30 -14.91 24.10
N GLU A 76 -6.41 -13.68 23.57
CA GLU A 76 -7.19 -13.37 22.36
C GLU A 76 -6.26 -13.22 21.14
N ASN A 77 -6.82 -13.00 19.95
CA ASN A 77 -6.04 -12.94 18.70
C ASN A 77 -5.01 -11.81 18.69
N ALA A 78 -5.33 -10.65 19.28
CA ALA A 78 -4.38 -9.56 19.50
C ALA A 78 -4.66 -8.81 20.81
N GLY A 79 -3.63 -8.14 21.33
CA GLY A 79 -3.74 -7.28 22.50
C GLY A 79 -4.41 -5.95 22.17
N VAL A 80 -5.18 -5.38 23.10
CA VAL A 80 -5.88 -4.09 22.88
C VAL A 80 -5.60 -3.10 24.02
N VAL A 81 -5.22 -1.88 23.65
CA VAL A 81 -4.93 -0.78 24.58
C VAL A 81 -5.84 0.44 24.38
N ASP A 82 -6.18 1.09 25.49
CA ASP A 82 -6.90 2.36 25.51
C ASP A 82 -5.95 3.55 25.30
N LEU A 83 -6.17 4.27 24.20
CA LEU A 83 -5.44 5.49 23.85
C LEU A 83 -6.10 6.74 24.45
N GLY A 84 -7.29 6.63 25.04
CA GLY A 84 -8.11 7.74 25.51
C GLY A 84 -9.03 8.30 24.42
N GLU A 85 -9.94 9.19 24.81
CA GLU A 85 -10.94 9.81 23.91
C GLU A 85 -11.84 8.81 23.15
N GLY A 86 -11.93 7.55 23.63
CA GLY A 86 -12.66 6.46 22.99
C GLY A 86 -11.90 5.78 21.85
N LEU A 87 -10.62 6.09 21.65
CA LEU A 87 -9.75 5.43 20.70
C LEU A 87 -9.07 4.22 21.36
N GLN A 88 -9.04 3.11 20.64
CA GLN A 88 -8.45 1.85 21.09
C GLN A 88 -7.57 1.29 19.98
N LEU A 89 -6.41 0.76 20.35
CA LEU A 89 -5.42 0.21 19.43
C LEU A 89 -5.26 -1.29 19.68
N ALA A 90 -5.47 -2.10 18.65
CA ALA A 90 -5.08 -3.50 18.62
C ALA A 90 -3.66 -3.62 18.05
N PHE A 91 -2.82 -4.46 18.62
CA PHE A 91 -1.50 -4.76 18.06
C PHE A 91 -0.98 -6.13 18.50
N LYS A 92 -0.14 -6.73 17.65
CA LYS A 92 0.53 -8.02 17.87
C LYS A 92 1.75 -8.13 16.97
N ILE A 93 2.68 -9.01 17.34
CA ILE A 93 3.79 -9.45 16.51
C ILE A 93 3.78 -10.97 16.33
N GLU A 94 4.16 -11.45 15.15
CA GLU A 94 4.24 -12.88 14.79
C GLU A 94 5.54 -13.17 14.01
N SER A 95 5.95 -14.45 13.88
CA SER A 95 7.13 -14.86 13.11
C SER A 95 6.82 -15.91 12.04
N HIS A 96 7.53 -15.83 10.92
CA HIS A 96 7.44 -16.76 9.79
C HIS A 96 8.84 -17.23 9.33
N ASN A 97 9.69 -17.58 10.30
CA ASN A 97 11.11 -17.89 10.09
C ASN A 97 11.32 -19.13 9.20
N HIS A 98 10.81 -20.29 9.61
CA HIS A 98 11.00 -21.57 8.91
C HIS A 98 10.42 -21.54 7.47
N PRO A 99 9.17 -21.06 7.24
CA PRO A 99 8.66 -20.90 5.88
C PRO A 99 9.54 -19.99 5.02
N SER A 100 10.00 -18.86 5.58
CA SER A 100 10.87 -17.90 4.87
C SER A 100 12.27 -18.44 4.59
N ALA A 101 12.76 -19.38 5.40
CA ALA A 101 14.04 -20.05 5.15
C ALA A 101 13.97 -20.96 3.89
N VAL A 102 12.82 -21.61 3.66
CA VAL A 102 12.61 -22.54 2.54
C VAL A 102 12.10 -21.83 1.28
N GLU A 103 11.08 -20.99 1.42
CA GLU A 103 10.50 -20.17 0.35
C GLU A 103 10.39 -18.70 0.80
N PRO A 104 11.45 -17.89 0.61
CA PRO A 104 11.55 -16.54 1.18
C PRO A 104 10.41 -15.59 0.86
N PHE A 105 9.93 -15.61 -0.39
CA PHE A 105 8.88 -14.69 -0.82
C PHE A 105 7.54 -15.11 -0.21
N GLN A 106 7.16 -16.37 -0.40
CA GLN A 106 5.86 -16.87 0.06
C GLN A 106 5.77 -16.96 1.58
N GLY A 107 6.85 -17.35 2.26
CA GLY A 107 6.94 -17.37 3.71
C GLY A 107 6.74 -15.98 4.34
N ALA A 108 7.36 -14.95 3.76
CA ALA A 108 7.20 -13.59 4.26
C ALA A 108 5.81 -13.00 3.93
N ALA A 109 5.29 -13.24 2.72
CA ALA A 109 3.98 -12.75 2.30
C ALA A 109 2.83 -13.33 3.15
N THR A 110 2.90 -14.63 3.46
CA THR A 110 1.94 -15.29 4.36
C THR A 110 2.04 -14.78 5.79
N GLY A 111 3.24 -14.42 6.25
CA GLY A 111 3.44 -13.82 7.57
C GLY A 111 2.83 -12.43 7.73
N VAL A 112 2.89 -11.60 6.69
CA VAL A 112 2.17 -10.32 6.69
C VAL A 112 0.66 -10.54 6.75
N GLY A 113 0.13 -11.51 6.00
CA GLY A 113 -1.31 -11.77 6.02
C GLY A 113 -1.78 -12.32 7.36
N GLY A 114 -1.07 -13.31 7.93
CA GLY A 114 -1.35 -13.88 9.25
C GLY A 114 -1.57 -12.81 10.32
N ILE A 115 -0.59 -11.91 10.46
CA ILE A 115 -0.67 -10.87 11.49
C ILE A 115 -1.76 -9.82 11.21
N LEU A 116 -2.08 -9.54 9.94
CA LEU A 116 -3.20 -8.65 9.62
C LEU A 116 -4.52 -9.27 10.08
N ARG A 117 -4.72 -10.59 9.90
CA ARG A 117 -5.91 -11.31 10.36
C ARG A 117 -6.09 -11.25 11.86
N ASP A 118 -5.03 -11.41 12.64
CA ASP A 118 -5.10 -11.24 14.09
C ASP A 118 -5.68 -9.88 14.49
N ILE A 119 -5.24 -8.81 13.82
CA ILE A 119 -5.68 -7.45 14.09
C ILE A 119 -7.15 -7.24 13.73
N PHE A 120 -7.54 -7.56 12.48
CA PHE A 120 -8.90 -7.24 12.06
C PHE A 120 -9.94 -8.17 12.65
N THR A 121 -9.57 -9.38 13.11
CA THR A 121 -10.47 -10.26 13.86
C THR A 121 -10.94 -9.63 15.17
N MET A 122 -10.15 -8.73 15.76
CA MET A 122 -10.56 -7.95 16.94
C MET A 122 -11.58 -6.86 16.63
N GLY A 123 -11.89 -6.60 15.35
CA GLY A 123 -12.69 -5.46 14.90
C GLY A 123 -11.88 -4.18 14.67
N ALA A 124 -10.55 -4.30 14.57
CA ALA A 124 -9.64 -3.19 14.34
C ALA A 124 -9.22 -3.08 12.87
N ARG A 125 -9.32 -1.90 12.27
CA ARG A 125 -8.82 -1.66 10.91
C ARG A 125 -7.29 -1.58 10.96
N PRO A 126 -6.54 -2.42 10.22
CA PRO A 126 -5.08 -2.33 10.18
C PRO A 126 -4.60 -0.98 9.64
N ILE A 127 -3.64 -0.36 10.32
CA ILE A 127 -3.13 0.99 10.01
C ILE A 127 -1.63 1.06 9.76
N ALA A 128 -0.86 0.07 10.21
CA ALA A 128 0.60 0.05 10.04
C ALA A 128 1.21 -1.32 10.30
N LEU A 129 2.35 -1.59 9.66
CA LEU A 129 3.23 -2.74 9.88
C LEU A 129 4.64 -2.30 10.29
N LEU A 130 5.29 -3.08 11.13
CA LEU A 130 6.72 -2.96 11.45
C LEU A 130 7.39 -4.33 11.37
N ASN A 131 8.60 -4.41 10.82
CA ASN A 131 9.28 -5.70 10.63
C ASN A 131 10.56 -5.78 11.46
N SER A 132 10.81 -6.91 12.12
CA SER A 132 12.12 -7.23 12.70
C SER A 132 12.72 -8.40 11.92
N LEU A 133 13.80 -8.12 11.19
CA LEU A 133 14.42 -9.08 10.27
C LEU A 133 15.86 -9.40 10.69
N ARG A 134 16.27 -10.66 10.54
CA ARG A 134 17.64 -11.12 10.84
C ARG A 134 18.16 -12.03 9.73
N PHE A 135 19.36 -11.75 9.24
CA PHE A 135 19.99 -12.48 8.13
C PHE A 135 21.47 -12.76 8.38
N GLY A 136 22.04 -13.69 7.61
CA GLY A 136 23.49 -13.94 7.55
C GLY A 136 24.29 -12.77 6.94
N SER A 137 25.53 -13.01 6.56
CA SER A 137 26.32 -12.00 5.81
C SER A 137 25.77 -11.83 4.39
N LEU A 138 25.62 -10.58 3.94
CA LEU A 138 25.28 -10.27 2.54
C LEU A 138 26.40 -10.58 1.54
N ASP A 139 27.60 -10.95 2.01
CA ASP A 139 28.67 -11.46 1.15
C ASP A 139 28.40 -12.91 0.69
N ASP A 140 27.41 -13.59 1.29
CA ASP A 140 26.96 -14.93 0.89
C ASP A 140 25.76 -14.86 -0.07
N PRO A 141 25.87 -15.39 -1.31
CA PRO A 141 24.77 -15.43 -2.27
C PRO A 141 23.49 -16.11 -1.76
N LYS A 142 23.60 -17.11 -0.87
CA LYS A 142 22.41 -17.74 -0.27
C LYS A 142 21.64 -16.73 0.58
N THR A 143 22.35 -15.98 1.41
CA THR A 143 21.78 -14.92 2.24
C THR A 143 21.19 -13.80 1.39
N GLN A 144 21.85 -13.40 0.29
CA GLN A 144 21.29 -12.41 -0.64
C GLN A 144 19.94 -12.85 -1.20
N ARG A 145 19.79 -14.14 -1.58
CA ARG A 145 18.50 -14.71 -2.03
C ARG A 145 17.44 -14.67 -0.94
N LEU A 146 17.79 -15.05 0.30
CA LEU A 146 16.86 -15.01 1.44
C LEU A 146 16.38 -13.57 1.69
N PHE A 147 17.32 -12.63 1.79
CA PHE A 147 17.06 -11.22 2.04
C PHE A 147 16.18 -10.59 0.96
N THR A 148 16.57 -10.71 -0.31
CA THR A 148 15.81 -10.14 -1.44
C THR A 148 14.43 -10.76 -1.57
N GLY A 149 14.30 -12.06 -1.37
CA GLY A 149 13.01 -12.76 -1.43
C GLY A 149 12.07 -12.37 -0.29
N VAL A 150 12.54 -12.28 0.96
CA VAL A 150 11.74 -11.83 2.10
C VAL A 150 11.27 -10.39 1.93
N VAL A 151 12.17 -9.48 1.54
CA VAL A 151 11.81 -8.07 1.33
C VAL A 151 10.77 -7.94 0.20
N ALA A 152 10.91 -8.72 -0.87
CA ALA A 152 9.92 -8.79 -1.96
C ALA A 152 8.57 -9.38 -1.52
N GLY A 153 8.57 -10.40 -0.65
CA GLY A 153 7.34 -10.98 -0.10
C GLY A 153 6.55 -9.99 0.76
N ILE A 154 7.25 -9.21 1.59
CA ILE A 154 6.64 -8.13 2.40
C ILE A 154 6.11 -6.99 1.50
N SER A 155 6.87 -6.59 0.47
CA SER A 155 6.47 -5.50 -0.42
C SER A 155 5.28 -5.82 -1.32
N HIS A 156 4.91 -7.10 -1.44
CA HIS A 156 3.79 -7.59 -2.24
C HIS A 156 2.44 -6.92 -1.93
N TYR A 157 2.32 -6.31 -0.75
CA TYR A 157 1.12 -5.61 -0.27
C TYR A 157 1.01 -4.12 -0.73
N GLY A 158 1.89 -3.57 -1.59
CA GLY A 158 1.82 -2.19 -2.10
C GLY A 158 2.27 -1.96 -3.57
N ASN A 159 1.35 -1.77 -4.53
CA ASN A 159 1.61 -1.89 -6.00
C ASN A 159 1.18 -0.62 -6.83
N CYS A 160 1.69 -0.36 -8.06
CA CYS A 160 1.39 0.90 -8.82
C CYS A 160 1.50 0.82 -10.39
N LEU A 161 0.99 1.81 -11.14
CA LEU A 161 1.08 1.98 -12.62
C LEU A 161 2.08 3.09 -13.06
N VAL A 162 2.50 3.14 -14.33
CA VAL A 162 3.36 4.23 -14.84
C VAL A 162 2.62 5.55 -15.13
N SER A 163 3.35 6.67 -15.09
CA SER A 163 2.82 8.05 -15.29
C SER A 163 1.92 8.24 -16.51
N ASP A 164 2.31 7.67 -17.65
CA ASP A 164 1.73 7.95 -18.97
C ASP A 164 0.44 7.16 -19.26
N GLU A 165 0.02 6.28 -18.34
CA GLU A 165 -1.23 5.55 -18.47
C GLU A 165 -2.39 6.52 -18.30
N THR A 166 -3.37 6.48 -19.19
CA THR A 166 -4.52 7.40 -19.16
C THR A 166 -5.70 6.69 -18.54
N PHE A 167 -6.35 7.34 -17.56
CA PHE A 167 -7.56 6.81 -16.93
C PHE A 167 -8.67 7.85 -16.99
N ILE A 168 -9.92 7.39 -16.87
CA ILE A 168 -11.10 8.21 -17.09
C ILE A 168 -11.71 8.58 -15.76
N TRP A 169 -11.77 9.87 -15.46
CA TRP A 169 -12.38 10.38 -14.25
C TRP A 169 -13.38 11.48 -14.56
N LYS A 170 -14.30 11.73 -13.64
CA LYS A 170 -15.25 12.84 -13.72
C LYS A 170 -15.31 13.59 -12.40
N ASN A 171 -15.65 14.87 -12.46
CA ASN A 171 -16.10 15.65 -11.32
C ASN A 171 -17.46 16.25 -11.65
N GLN A 172 -18.44 16.06 -10.76
CA GLN A 172 -19.83 16.41 -11.06
C GLN A 172 -20.29 15.75 -12.39
N ASP A 173 -20.59 16.53 -13.42
CA ASP A 173 -20.97 16.05 -14.76
C ASP A 173 -19.83 16.10 -15.80
N GLU A 174 -18.69 16.74 -15.49
CA GLU A 174 -17.59 16.90 -16.45
C GLU A 174 -16.67 15.68 -16.46
N ILE A 175 -16.47 15.10 -17.64
CA ILE A 175 -15.61 13.93 -17.87
C ILE A 175 -14.24 14.39 -18.37
N HIS A 176 -13.18 13.84 -17.80
CA HIS A 176 -11.79 14.18 -18.06
C HIS A 176 -11.00 12.97 -18.56
N PHE A 177 -10.03 13.23 -19.44
CA PHE A 177 -9.13 12.24 -20.04
C PHE A 177 -7.68 12.67 -19.79
N ASP A 178 -7.14 12.20 -18.67
CA ASP A 178 -5.81 12.58 -18.19
C ASP A 178 -4.94 11.37 -17.90
N THR A 179 -3.63 11.58 -18.01
CA THR A 179 -2.67 10.60 -17.52
C THR A 179 -2.77 10.52 -16.00
N ILE A 180 -2.64 9.31 -15.45
CA ILE A 180 -2.69 9.09 -14.01
C ILE A 180 -1.63 9.94 -13.30
N GLY A 181 -0.42 10.04 -13.87
CA GLY A 181 0.62 10.91 -13.35
C GLY A 181 0.20 12.38 -13.29
N ASN A 182 -0.41 12.93 -14.36
CA ASN A 182 -0.88 14.32 -14.33
C ASN A 182 -2.03 14.53 -13.34
N PHE A 183 -2.96 13.58 -13.26
CA PHE A 183 -4.09 13.66 -12.33
C PHE A 183 -3.62 13.66 -10.88
N VAL A 184 -2.66 12.79 -10.54
CA VAL A 184 -2.08 12.69 -9.20
C VAL A 184 -1.20 13.91 -8.90
N GLU A 185 -0.23 14.24 -9.77
CA GLU A 185 0.72 15.35 -9.55
C GLU A 185 0.04 16.72 -9.51
N SER A 186 -1.05 16.94 -10.24
CA SER A 186 -1.80 18.20 -10.17
C SER A 186 -2.51 18.43 -8.84
N ARG A 187 -2.69 17.38 -8.03
CA ARG A 187 -3.39 17.42 -6.75
C ARG A 187 -2.44 17.27 -5.57
N LEU A 188 -1.32 16.58 -5.76
CA LEU A 188 -0.27 16.49 -4.75
C LEU A 188 0.42 17.85 -4.54
N LYS A 189 0.64 18.22 -3.28
CA LYS A 189 1.50 19.36 -2.92
C LYS A 189 2.96 18.93 -2.95
N THR A 190 3.87 19.89 -3.10
CA THR A 190 5.33 19.63 -3.04
C THR A 190 5.68 18.84 -1.77
N ASN A 191 6.38 17.73 -1.91
CA ASN A 191 6.78 16.77 -0.85
C ASN A 191 5.68 15.86 -0.28
N VAL A 192 4.52 15.78 -0.92
CA VAL A 192 3.46 14.83 -0.55
C VAL A 192 3.38 13.75 -1.62
N THR A 193 3.41 12.47 -1.23
CA THR A 193 3.27 11.35 -2.20
C THR A 193 1.92 10.65 -2.16
N THR A 194 1.05 10.98 -1.19
CA THR A 194 -0.32 10.45 -1.10
C THR A 194 -1.30 11.57 -0.72
N LEU A 195 -2.50 11.60 -1.31
CA LEU A 195 -3.57 12.53 -0.95
C LEU A 195 -4.91 11.80 -0.86
N GLU A 196 -5.65 12.06 0.22
CA GLU A 196 -7.06 11.69 0.35
C GLU A 196 -7.94 12.79 -0.23
N LEU A 197 -8.86 12.42 -1.11
CA LEU A 197 -9.86 13.29 -1.69
C LEU A 197 -11.05 13.34 -0.75
N ASN A 198 -11.55 14.54 -0.44
CA ASN A 198 -12.70 14.67 0.44
C ASN A 198 -13.95 14.08 -0.24
N HIS A 199 -14.91 13.56 0.52
CA HIS A 199 -16.20 13.14 -0.04
C HIS A 199 -16.94 14.27 -0.80
N SER A 200 -16.61 15.54 -0.51
CA SER A 200 -17.10 16.70 -1.23
C SER A 200 -16.51 16.89 -2.63
N ASP A 201 -15.38 16.25 -2.94
CA ASP A 201 -14.63 16.51 -4.18
C ASP A 201 -15.29 15.91 -5.43
N THR A 202 -16.37 15.11 -5.27
CA THR A 202 -17.19 14.53 -6.38
C THR A 202 -16.39 13.78 -7.45
N VAL A 203 -15.14 13.44 -7.17
CA VAL A 203 -14.27 12.76 -8.14
C VAL A 203 -14.65 11.29 -8.20
N GLN A 204 -15.02 10.84 -9.40
CA GLN A 204 -15.34 9.44 -9.66
C GLN A 204 -14.52 8.93 -10.85
N THR A 205 -14.16 7.67 -10.86
CA THR A 205 -13.52 7.00 -12.00
C THR A 205 -14.46 5.99 -12.63
N LEU A 206 -14.22 5.70 -13.91
CA LEU A 206 -14.93 4.64 -14.61
C LEU A 206 -14.47 3.28 -14.09
N SER A 207 -15.41 2.41 -13.74
CA SER A 207 -15.15 1.13 -13.10
C SER A 207 -16.05 0.02 -13.66
N LEU A 208 -15.71 -1.23 -13.35
CA LEU A 208 -16.54 -2.40 -13.62
C LEU A 208 -17.02 -2.96 -12.28
N ASP A 209 -18.33 -3.13 -12.13
CA ASP A 209 -18.88 -3.91 -11.04
C ASP A 209 -18.81 -5.41 -11.41
N PRO A 210 -18.01 -6.23 -10.71
CA PRO A 210 -17.83 -7.64 -11.05
C PRO A 210 -19.10 -8.49 -10.85
N ASP A 211 -20.02 -8.07 -9.97
CA ASP A 211 -21.24 -8.81 -9.65
C ASP A 211 -22.31 -8.60 -10.71
N SER A 212 -22.65 -7.33 -10.96
CA SER A 212 -23.62 -6.99 -12.00
C SER A 212 -23.04 -7.13 -13.41
N GLN A 213 -21.71 -7.18 -13.53
CA GLN A 213 -20.95 -7.12 -14.78
C GLN A 213 -21.33 -5.90 -15.62
N THR A 214 -21.62 -4.78 -14.95
CA THR A 214 -21.98 -3.50 -15.57
C THR A 214 -20.92 -2.43 -15.34
N VAL A 215 -20.76 -1.53 -16.30
CA VAL A 215 -19.84 -0.40 -16.14
C VAL A 215 -20.50 0.68 -15.28
N CYS A 216 -19.80 1.16 -14.27
CA CYS A 216 -20.32 2.14 -13.31
C CYS A 216 -19.31 3.28 -13.03
N TRP A 217 -19.80 4.35 -12.40
CA TRP A 217 -18.95 5.42 -11.87
C TRP A 217 -18.74 5.19 -10.37
N GLN A 218 -17.49 5.06 -9.94
CA GLN A 218 -17.15 4.83 -8.53
C GLN A 218 -16.31 5.98 -7.96
N PRO A 219 -16.54 6.40 -6.71
CA PRO A 219 -15.72 7.42 -6.05
C PRO A 219 -14.23 7.05 -6.01
N VAL A 220 -13.37 8.04 -6.24
CA VAL A 220 -11.93 7.93 -5.95
C VAL A 220 -11.68 8.53 -4.56
N ARG A 221 -11.22 7.72 -3.61
CA ARG A 221 -10.93 8.19 -2.24
C ARG A 221 -9.51 8.68 -2.08
N ARG A 222 -8.54 8.01 -2.68
CA ARG A 222 -7.11 8.34 -2.47
C ARG A 222 -6.34 8.24 -3.75
N ILE A 223 -5.23 8.99 -3.80
CA ILE A 223 -4.28 9.00 -4.90
C ILE A 223 -2.87 8.92 -4.31
N PHE A 224 -1.97 8.20 -4.96
CA PHE A 224 -0.60 8.03 -4.46
C PHE A 224 0.44 7.89 -5.57
N LYS A 225 1.70 8.19 -5.23
CA LYS A 225 2.88 8.01 -6.07
C LYS A 225 4.05 7.39 -5.28
N ARG A 226 4.85 6.54 -5.93
CA ARG A 226 6.12 5.99 -5.41
C ARG A 226 7.13 5.79 -6.53
N ARG A 227 8.33 5.29 -6.21
CA ARG A 227 9.41 5.03 -7.19
C ARG A 227 9.53 3.54 -7.51
N SER A 228 9.86 3.19 -8.75
CA SER A 228 10.17 1.80 -9.16
C SER A 228 11.30 1.75 -10.21
N GLN A 229 12.02 0.63 -10.26
CA GLN A 229 13.04 0.30 -11.25
C GLN A 229 12.66 -0.90 -12.13
N HIS A 230 11.58 -1.62 -11.81
CA HIS A 230 11.14 -2.80 -12.55
C HIS A 230 9.73 -2.61 -13.08
N LEU A 231 9.52 -2.91 -14.35
CA LEU A 231 8.25 -2.77 -15.05
C LEU A 231 7.94 -3.99 -15.92
N ILE A 232 6.65 -4.30 -16.07
CA ILE A 232 6.12 -5.32 -16.98
C ILE A 232 5.23 -4.64 -18.01
N THR A 233 5.46 -4.94 -19.29
CA THR A 233 4.61 -4.51 -20.41
C THR A 233 3.76 -5.68 -20.89
N ILE A 234 2.45 -5.57 -20.74
CA ILE A 234 1.46 -6.55 -21.20
C ILE A 234 0.88 -6.08 -22.54
N ARG A 235 0.87 -6.94 -23.57
CA ARG A 235 0.21 -6.65 -24.85
C ARG A 235 -0.85 -7.68 -25.18
N THR A 236 -2.03 -7.22 -25.60
CA THR A 236 -3.21 -8.05 -25.90
C THR A 236 -3.32 -8.42 -27.39
N ALA A 237 -4.15 -9.40 -27.73
CA ALA A 237 -4.41 -9.85 -29.09
C ALA A 237 -5.04 -8.78 -30.01
N LEU A 238 -5.65 -7.75 -29.42
CA LEU A 238 -6.20 -6.59 -30.13
C LEU A 238 -5.23 -5.39 -30.17
N GLY A 239 -3.98 -5.57 -29.73
CA GLY A 239 -2.92 -4.56 -29.81
C GLY A 239 -2.92 -3.52 -28.69
N ARG A 240 -3.73 -3.73 -27.63
CA ARG A 240 -3.69 -2.89 -26.41
C ARG A 240 -2.48 -3.22 -25.58
N THR A 241 -1.89 -2.20 -24.96
CA THR A 241 -0.70 -2.30 -24.12
C THR A 241 -0.99 -1.70 -22.76
N LEU A 242 -0.52 -2.33 -21.70
CA LEU A 242 -0.52 -1.80 -20.34
C LEU A 242 0.87 -1.98 -19.73
N VAL A 243 1.37 -0.98 -19.00
CA VAL A 243 2.68 -1.03 -18.33
C VAL A 243 2.50 -0.82 -16.83
N VAL A 244 2.95 -1.79 -16.04
CA VAL A 244 2.69 -1.88 -14.60
C VAL A 244 3.93 -2.37 -13.85
N THR A 245 3.95 -2.21 -12.52
CA THR A 245 4.96 -2.88 -11.69
C THR A 245 4.71 -4.41 -11.64
N PRO A 246 5.74 -5.26 -11.42
CA PRO A 246 5.60 -6.72 -11.43
C PRO A 246 4.52 -7.28 -10.50
N ASP A 247 4.32 -6.61 -9.39
CA ASP A 247 3.40 -6.88 -8.29
C ASP A 247 1.98 -6.31 -8.54
N HIS A 248 1.72 -5.57 -9.63
CA HIS A 248 0.42 -4.93 -9.86
C HIS A 248 -0.71 -5.95 -10.13
N PRO A 249 -1.87 -5.82 -9.44
CA PRO A 249 -3.00 -6.73 -9.63
C PRO A 249 -3.75 -6.49 -10.95
N MET A 250 -4.06 -7.59 -11.60
CA MET A 250 -4.73 -7.64 -12.89
C MET A 250 -5.96 -8.54 -12.75
N LEU A 251 -7.15 -7.98 -13.02
CA LEU A 251 -8.37 -8.75 -13.14
C LEU A 251 -8.25 -9.64 -14.38
N ILE A 252 -8.39 -10.95 -14.23
CA ILE A 252 -8.37 -11.93 -15.32
C ILE A 252 -9.64 -12.78 -15.29
N ARG A 253 -9.88 -13.51 -16.38
CA ARG A 253 -10.97 -14.49 -16.47
C ARG A 253 -10.41 -15.90 -16.47
N ALA A 254 -10.43 -16.56 -15.32
CA ALA A 254 -9.99 -17.94 -15.15
C ALA A 254 -11.20 -18.87 -15.07
N LYS A 255 -11.23 -19.93 -15.90
CA LYS A 255 -12.28 -20.98 -15.89
C LYS A 255 -13.74 -20.48 -16.02
N GLY A 256 -13.95 -19.25 -16.47
CA GLY A 256 -15.28 -18.65 -16.69
C GLY A 256 -15.68 -17.61 -15.64
N GLU A 257 -14.95 -17.52 -14.53
CA GLU A 257 -15.16 -16.58 -13.42
C GLU A 257 -14.07 -15.48 -13.41
N TRP A 258 -14.34 -14.40 -12.70
CA TRP A 258 -13.35 -13.35 -12.45
C TRP A 258 -12.36 -13.80 -11.39
N ASP A 259 -11.08 -13.53 -11.62
CA ASP A 259 -9.98 -13.86 -10.73
C ASP A 259 -8.94 -12.74 -10.76
N ILE A 260 -8.09 -12.62 -9.74
CA ILE A 260 -7.06 -11.59 -9.67
C ILE A 260 -5.69 -12.26 -9.69
N ALA A 261 -4.83 -11.84 -10.61
CA ALA A 261 -3.46 -12.31 -10.69
C ALA A 261 -2.50 -11.12 -10.74
N VAL A 262 -1.29 -11.26 -10.19
CA VAL A 262 -0.27 -10.22 -10.33
C VAL A 262 0.34 -10.21 -11.71
N ALA A 263 0.77 -9.04 -12.18
CA ALA A 263 1.29 -8.86 -13.53
C ALA A 263 2.45 -9.81 -13.88
N GLN A 264 3.30 -10.17 -12.91
CA GLN A 264 4.42 -11.09 -13.09
C GLN A 264 4.03 -12.56 -13.23
N SER A 265 2.86 -12.96 -12.75
CA SER A 265 2.37 -14.34 -12.85
C SER A 265 1.50 -14.59 -14.07
N LEU A 266 1.23 -13.55 -14.86
CA LEU A 266 0.42 -13.68 -16.07
C LEU A 266 1.14 -14.50 -17.14
N GLU A 267 0.37 -15.27 -17.89
CA GLU A 267 0.85 -16.08 -19.01
C GLU A 267 0.26 -15.60 -20.35
N VAL A 268 0.98 -15.91 -21.43
CA VAL A 268 0.47 -15.66 -22.78
C VAL A 268 -0.73 -16.57 -23.04
N GLY A 269 -1.91 -15.96 -23.14
CA GLY A 269 -3.17 -16.66 -23.38
C GLY A 269 -4.25 -16.30 -22.37
N ASP A 270 -3.87 -15.78 -21.20
CA ASP A 270 -4.80 -15.32 -20.16
C ASP A 270 -5.74 -14.25 -20.71
N GLU A 271 -6.96 -14.23 -20.18
CA GLU A 271 -8.03 -13.36 -20.64
C GLU A 271 -8.21 -12.18 -19.69
N ILE A 272 -8.02 -10.95 -20.19
CA ILE A 272 -8.18 -9.69 -19.43
C ILE A 272 -9.49 -9.00 -19.86
N PRO A 273 -10.26 -8.41 -18.93
CA PRO A 273 -11.49 -7.69 -19.21
C PRO A 273 -11.26 -6.41 -19.99
N LEU A 274 -12.21 -6.14 -20.87
CA LEU A 274 -12.39 -4.92 -21.63
C LEU A 274 -13.82 -4.43 -21.49
N ILE A 275 -14.01 -3.15 -21.20
CA ILE A 275 -15.34 -2.55 -21.29
C ILE A 275 -15.83 -2.51 -22.74
N THR A 276 -17.14 -2.69 -22.91
CA THR A 276 -17.83 -2.67 -24.22
C THR A 276 -19.02 -1.72 -24.25
N ALA A 277 -19.33 -1.09 -23.11
CA ALA A 277 -20.33 -0.05 -22.97
C ALA A 277 -19.85 1.01 -21.97
N TRP A 278 -20.59 2.11 -21.90
CA TRP A 278 -20.42 3.16 -20.89
C TRP A 278 -21.67 3.21 -20.00
N PRO A 279 -21.55 3.65 -18.73
CA PRO A 279 -22.71 3.85 -17.87
C PRO A 279 -23.66 4.83 -18.57
N GLN A 280 -24.95 4.48 -18.67
CA GLN A 280 -25.94 5.39 -19.24
C GLN A 280 -26.02 6.65 -18.38
N LEU A 281 -25.74 7.82 -18.98
CA LEU A 281 -26.02 9.09 -18.34
C LEU A 281 -27.54 9.23 -18.22
N THR A 282 -28.02 9.50 -17.00
CA THR A 282 -29.44 9.61 -16.63
C THR A 282 -30.21 10.75 -17.32
N ALA A 283 -29.59 11.47 -18.26
CA ALA A 283 -30.21 12.61 -18.92
C ALA A 283 -31.17 12.17 -20.04
N GLU A 284 -32.47 12.39 -19.85
CA GLU A 284 -33.51 12.19 -20.86
C GLU A 284 -33.34 13.09 -22.12
N LYS A 285 -32.40 14.05 -22.12
CA LYS A 285 -32.16 15.01 -23.21
C LYS A 285 -30.67 15.34 -23.38
N ASP A 286 -30.21 15.46 -24.63
CA ASP A 286 -28.86 15.90 -24.97
C ASP A 286 -28.55 17.29 -24.37
N VAL A 287 -27.40 17.42 -23.70
CA VAL A 287 -27.00 18.65 -23.01
C VAL A 287 -26.79 19.80 -24.02
N ALA A 288 -27.57 20.87 -23.87
CA ALA A 288 -27.41 22.08 -24.66
C ALA A 288 -26.14 22.84 -24.26
N ILE A 289 -25.43 23.40 -25.24
CA ILE A 289 -24.17 24.11 -24.97
C ILE A 289 -24.47 25.59 -24.73
N ASP A 290 -24.35 26.02 -23.48
CA ASP A 290 -24.46 27.42 -23.09
C ASP A 290 -23.12 28.15 -23.26
N LEU A 291 -23.01 28.95 -24.31
CA LEU A 291 -21.82 29.74 -24.62
C LEU A 291 -21.60 30.90 -23.64
N LEU A 292 -22.65 31.41 -22.98
CA LEU A 292 -22.53 32.49 -21.99
C LEU A 292 -21.84 31.98 -20.73
N ALA A 293 -22.19 30.76 -20.29
CA ALA A 293 -21.59 30.14 -19.11
C ALA A 293 -20.07 29.93 -19.26
N ALA A 294 -19.59 29.78 -20.50
CA ALA A 294 -18.19 29.53 -20.81
C ALA A 294 -17.35 30.79 -21.06
N LEU A 295 -17.93 32.00 -20.94
CA LEU A 295 -17.24 33.27 -21.16
C LEU A 295 -17.04 34.05 -19.85
N ASN A 296 -15.79 34.42 -19.55
CA ASN A 296 -15.48 35.26 -18.38
C ASN A 296 -15.50 36.76 -18.76
N PRO A 297 -16.42 37.57 -18.20
CA PRO A 297 -16.59 39.00 -18.54
C PRO A 297 -15.41 39.90 -18.11
N GLU A 298 -14.60 39.48 -17.15
CA GLU A 298 -13.51 40.29 -16.59
C GLU A 298 -12.23 40.23 -17.43
N THR A 299 -12.10 39.20 -18.26
CA THR A 299 -10.97 39.03 -19.18
C THR A 299 -11.01 40.11 -20.28
N ALA A 300 -9.85 40.44 -20.86
CA ALA A 300 -9.76 41.34 -22.02
C ALA A 300 -10.65 40.88 -23.19
N ILE A 301 -10.87 39.57 -23.27
CA ILE A 301 -11.72 38.87 -24.23
C ILE A 301 -13.20 39.10 -23.91
N GLY A 302 -13.61 38.93 -22.65
CA GLY A 302 -14.99 39.19 -22.20
C GLY A 302 -15.44 40.65 -22.37
N LYS A 303 -14.51 41.60 -22.24
CA LYS A 303 -14.76 43.04 -22.45
C LYS A 303 -15.10 43.41 -23.91
N ASP A 304 -14.69 42.58 -24.86
CA ASP A 304 -14.96 42.75 -26.30
C ASP A 304 -16.25 42.06 -26.77
N VAL A 305 -16.91 41.27 -25.90
CA VAL A 305 -18.14 40.52 -26.24
C VAL A 305 -19.39 41.30 -25.83
N TYR A 306 -20.35 41.32 -26.75
CA TYR A 306 -21.66 41.93 -26.55
C TYR A 306 -22.76 40.90 -26.75
N VAL A 307 -23.85 41.12 -26.01
CA VAL A 307 -25.07 40.33 -25.99
C VAL A 307 -26.17 41.14 -26.65
N GLN A 308 -26.88 40.54 -27.60
CA GLN A 308 -28.08 41.08 -28.24
C GLN A 308 -29.30 40.32 -27.71
N LEU A 309 -30.21 41.05 -27.08
CA LEU A 309 -31.51 40.57 -26.65
C LEU A 309 -32.45 40.38 -27.86
N PRO A 310 -33.47 39.50 -27.77
CA PRO A 310 -34.43 39.30 -28.84
C PRO A 310 -35.18 40.58 -29.17
N GLU A 311 -35.63 40.72 -30.41
CA GLU A 311 -36.34 41.91 -30.90
C GLU A 311 -37.66 42.18 -30.14
N THR A 312 -38.22 41.15 -29.51
CA THR A 312 -39.42 41.22 -28.68
C THR A 312 -39.17 41.77 -27.27
N TRP A 313 -37.91 41.95 -26.87
CA TRP A 313 -37.56 42.45 -25.53
C TRP A 313 -37.98 43.91 -25.34
N GLN A 314 -38.53 44.22 -24.15
CA GLN A 314 -38.99 45.55 -23.78
C GLN A 314 -38.26 46.05 -22.54
N VAL A 315 -37.85 47.32 -22.56
CA VAL A 315 -37.16 47.95 -21.43
C VAL A 315 -38.10 48.20 -20.25
N THR A 316 -37.69 47.78 -19.04
CA THR A 316 -38.41 48.07 -17.79
C THR A 316 -37.73 49.18 -16.99
N GLU A 317 -38.46 49.82 -16.07
CA GLU A 317 -37.89 50.86 -15.20
C GLU A 317 -36.84 50.31 -14.22
N ALA A 318 -36.99 49.04 -13.82
CA ALA A 318 -36.00 48.34 -13.00
C ALA A 318 -34.65 48.23 -13.73
N VAL A 319 -34.66 47.82 -15.01
CA VAL A 319 -33.45 47.77 -15.85
C VAL A 319 -32.85 49.16 -16.05
N ARG A 320 -33.67 50.20 -16.28
CA ARG A 320 -33.19 51.59 -16.40
C ARG A 320 -32.49 52.07 -15.13
N THR A 321 -33.04 51.73 -13.97
CA THR A 321 -32.49 52.13 -12.67
C THR A 321 -31.18 51.40 -12.39
N ALA A 322 -31.14 50.08 -12.56
CA ALA A 322 -29.91 49.30 -12.36
C ALA A 322 -28.80 49.72 -13.34
N LEU A 323 -29.13 49.98 -14.60
CA LEU A 323 -28.16 50.42 -15.60
C LEU A 323 -27.59 51.82 -15.31
N ARG A 324 -28.32 52.71 -14.62
CA ARG A 324 -27.77 54.00 -14.16
C ARG A 324 -26.63 53.85 -13.16
N LEU A 325 -26.66 52.78 -12.36
CA LEU A 325 -25.62 52.46 -11.39
C LEU A 325 -24.39 51.83 -12.06
N LEU A 326 -24.59 51.05 -13.12
CA LEU A 326 -23.52 50.30 -13.81
C LEU A 326 -22.80 51.12 -14.91
N GLU A 327 -23.50 52.01 -15.61
CA GLU A 327 -22.95 52.80 -16.72
C GLU A 327 -23.16 54.30 -16.47
N PRO A 328 -22.11 55.09 -16.16
CA PRO A 328 -22.24 56.51 -15.88
C PRO A 328 -22.57 57.35 -17.14
N ALA A 329 -22.17 56.89 -18.34
CA ALA A 329 -22.38 57.66 -19.56
C ALA A 329 -23.82 57.57 -20.09
N VAL A 330 -24.53 58.70 -20.08
CA VAL A 330 -25.95 58.79 -20.53
C VAL A 330 -26.14 58.26 -21.95
N TYR A 331 -25.26 58.61 -22.88
CA TYR A 331 -25.38 58.21 -24.28
C TYR A 331 -25.25 56.69 -24.47
N LYS A 332 -24.35 56.03 -23.70
CA LYS A 332 -24.17 54.57 -23.74
C LYS A 332 -25.39 53.86 -23.16
N ARG A 333 -25.95 54.35 -22.04
CA ARG A 333 -27.19 53.82 -21.49
C ARG A 333 -28.32 53.87 -22.51
N HIS A 334 -28.50 55.02 -23.17
CA HIS A 334 -29.51 55.15 -24.21
C HIS A 334 -29.26 54.16 -25.35
N GLN A 335 -28.02 54.04 -25.81
CA GLN A 335 -27.63 53.10 -26.86
C GLN A 335 -27.92 51.64 -26.49
N TYR A 336 -27.57 51.19 -25.29
CA TYR A 336 -27.81 49.80 -24.87
C TYR A 336 -29.31 49.49 -24.81
N LEU A 337 -30.10 50.41 -24.24
CA LEU A 337 -31.55 50.26 -24.13
C LEU A 337 -32.27 50.33 -25.49
N SER A 338 -31.81 51.18 -26.41
CA SER A 338 -32.45 51.36 -27.73
C SER A 338 -32.12 50.23 -28.70
N THR A 339 -30.93 49.65 -28.58
CA THR A 339 -30.46 48.56 -29.47
C THR A 339 -30.68 47.17 -28.89
N GLY A 340 -30.97 47.06 -27.59
CA GLY A 340 -30.97 45.77 -26.88
C GLY A 340 -29.60 45.11 -26.82
N ARG A 341 -28.51 45.88 -27.04
CA ARG A 341 -27.13 45.39 -27.06
C ARG A 341 -26.41 45.80 -25.79
N PHE A 342 -25.95 44.83 -25.02
CA PHE A 342 -25.25 45.05 -23.76
C PHE A 342 -23.84 44.47 -23.83
N PRO A 343 -22.81 45.12 -23.27
CA PRO A 343 -21.55 44.44 -22.96
C PRO A 343 -21.81 43.20 -22.10
N LEU A 344 -21.05 42.12 -22.30
CA LEU A 344 -21.25 40.84 -21.58
C LEU A 344 -21.31 41.02 -20.05
N ALA A 345 -20.39 41.82 -19.50
CA ALA A 345 -20.36 42.12 -18.06
C ALA A 345 -21.66 42.75 -17.55
N TYR A 346 -22.26 43.64 -18.33
CA TYR A 346 -23.50 44.32 -17.95
C TYR A 346 -24.71 43.41 -18.12
N PHE A 347 -24.71 42.56 -19.16
CA PHE A 347 -25.74 41.55 -19.31
C PHE A 347 -25.76 40.59 -18.12
N LEU A 348 -24.61 40.02 -17.74
CA LEU A 348 -24.52 39.06 -16.63
C LEU A 348 -24.93 39.70 -15.28
N ALA A 349 -24.55 40.95 -15.04
CA ALA A 349 -24.96 41.70 -13.84
C ALA A 349 -26.47 42.02 -13.81
N LEU A 350 -27.14 42.07 -14.97
CA LEU A 350 -28.54 42.43 -15.10
C LEU A 350 -29.45 41.26 -15.50
N GLU A 351 -28.91 40.04 -15.64
CA GLU A 351 -29.56 38.94 -16.34
C GLU A 351 -30.97 38.65 -15.81
N LEU A 352 -31.12 38.56 -14.48
CA LEU A 352 -32.41 38.34 -13.82
C LEU A 352 -33.42 39.46 -14.10
N LEU A 353 -32.95 40.72 -14.22
CA LEU A 353 -33.80 41.89 -14.49
C LEU A 353 -34.15 42.02 -15.97
N LEU A 354 -33.25 41.58 -16.86
CA LEU A 354 -33.47 41.59 -18.31
C LEU A 354 -34.51 40.54 -18.73
N ASN A 355 -34.61 39.43 -17.98
CA ASN A 355 -35.62 38.38 -18.13
C ASN A 355 -35.79 37.87 -19.58
N ALA A 356 -34.66 37.65 -20.27
CA ALA A 356 -34.64 37.09 -21.62
C ALA A 356 -34.12 35.64 -21.58
N PRO A 357 -34.81 34.66 -22.21
CA PRO A 357 -34.32 33.29 -22.26
C PRO A 357 -32.96 33.21 -22.97
N ARG A 358 -31.96 32.55 -22.38
CA ARG A 358 -30.61 32.40 -23.00
C ARG A 358 -30.67 31.79 -24.41
N SER A 359 -31.68 30.98 -24.73
CA SER A 359 -31.89 30.40 -26.07
C SER A 359 -32.13 31.43 -27.17
N ASP A 360 -32.66 32.60 -26.83
CA ASP A 360 -33.08 33.62 -27.79
C ASP A 360 -32.03 34.74 -27.95
N ILE A 361 -30.93 34.61 -27.22
CA ILE A 361 -29.86 35.58 -27.14
C ILE A 361 -28.81 35.34 -28.24
N ARG A 362 -28.29 36.44 -28.80
CA ARG A 362 -27.17 36.40 -29.76
C ARG A 362 -25.91 37.04 -29.20
N LEU A 363 -24.77 36.42 -29.45
CA LEU A 363 -23.43 36.88 -29.08
C LEU A 363 -22.71 37.45 -30.29
N PHE A 364 -22.02 38.58 -30.12
CA PHE A 364 -21.16 39.16 -31.15
C PHE A 364 -19.98 39.88 -30.51
N ARG A 365 -18.92 40.12 -31.31
CA ARG A 365 -17.78 40.93 -30.88
C ARG A 365 -18.02 42.40 -31.22
N CYS A 366 -17.57 43.30 -30.36
CA CYS A 366 -17.67 44.76 -30.52
C CYS A 366 -17.34 45.20 -31.97
N GLY A 367 -18.26 45.96 -32.59
CA GLY A 367 -18.07 46.52 -33.93
C GLY A 367 -18.15 45.53 -35.10
N LYS A 368 -18.57 44.28 -34.91
CA LYS A 368 -18.74 43.26 -35.96
C LYS A 368 -20.18 42.77 -36.09
N ALA A 369 -20.60 42.46 -37.32
CA ALA A 369 -21.96 42.04 -37.65
C ALA A 369 -22.21 40.52 -37.55
N ASN A 370 -21.16 39.70 -37.41
CA ASN A 370 -21.28 38.25 -37.30
C ASN A 370 -21.65 37.86 -35.87
N TYR A 371 -22.75 37.12 -35.71
CA TYR A 371 -23.24 36.66 -34.43
C TYR A 371 -23.26 35.13 -34.33
N MET A 372 -23.37 34.61 -33.11
CA MET A 372 -23.72 33.22 -32.80
C MET A 372 -24.86 33.22 -31.79
N ASN A 373 -25.70 32.18 -31.78
CA ASN A 373 -26.69 32.03 -30.71
C ASN A 373 -25.97 31.68 -29.39
N ALA A 374 -26.43 32.23 -28.28
CA ALA A 374 -25.83 32.02 -26.97
C ALA A 374 -26.00 30.58 -26.46
N VAL A 375 -27.05 29.87 -26.91
CA VAL A 375 -27.23 28.44 -26.64
C VAL A 375 -27.22 27.68 -27.96
N ILE A 376 -26.37 26.66 -28.06
CA ILE A 376 -26.35 25.72 -29.18
C ILE A 376 -27.13 24.48 -28.77
N GLN A 377 -28.27 24.24 -29.42
CA GLN A 377 -28.98 22.97 -29.29
C GLN A 377 -28.22 21.91 -30.10
N PRO A 378 -27.78 20.80 -29.50
CA PRO A 378 -27.04 19.80 -30.22
C PRO A 378 -27.95 19.09 -31.22
N ASN A 379 -27.44 18.88 -32.43
CA ASN A 379 -28.15 18.16 -33.49
C ASN A 379 -27.15 17.45 -34.41
N LYS A 380 -27.66 16.64 -35.33
CA LYS A 380 -26.83 15.83 -36.24
C LYS A 380 -25.87 16.68 -37.09
N LEU A 381 -26.28 17.86 -37.54
CA LEU A 381 -25.46 18.75 -38.35
C LEU A 381 -24.28 19.32 -37.56
N PHE A 382 -24.54 19.78 -36.34
CA PHE A 382 -23.50 20.31 -35.46
C PHE A 382 -22.54 19.21 -34.99
N ALA A 383 -23.06 18.03 -34.65
CA ALA A 383 -22.24 16.87 -34.30
C ALA A 383 -21.28 16.47 -35.43
N ARG A 384 -21.78 16.35 -36.67
CA ARG A 384 -20.93 16.10 -37.85
C ARG A 384 -19.91 17.20 -38.07
N LEU A 385 -20.28 18.47 -37.88
CA LEU A 385 -19.36 19.60 -38.02
C LEU A 385 -18.18 19.54 -37.03
N ILE A 386 -18.42 19.11 -35.79
CA ILE A 386 -17.34 18.84 -34.82
C ILE A 386 -16.44 17.72 -35.34
N GLY A 387 -17.01 16.61 -35.83
CA GLY A 387 -16.25 15.53 -36.45
C GLY A 387 -15.36 16.01 -37.61
N TYR A 388 -15.91 16.79 -38.54
CA TYR A 388 -15.16 17.40 -39.62
C TYR A 388 -14.08 18.38 -39.13
N PHE A 389 -14.29 19.05 -38.00
CA PHE A 389 -13.27 19.92 -37.43
C PHE A 389 -12.07 19.13 -36.91
N LEU A 390 -12.32 17.95 -36.36
CA LEU A 390 -11.27 17.09 -35.79
C LEU A 390 -10.43 16.41 -36.86
N SER A 391 -11.01 16.09 -38.03
CA SER A 391 -10.30 15.52 -39.18
C SER A 391 -9.75 16.59 -40.13
N GLU A 392 -10.65 17.25 -40.87
CA GLU A 392 -10.32 18.13 -42.00
C GLU A 392 -10.25 19.62 -41.65
N GLY A 393 -10.53 19.96 -40.39
CA GLY A 393 -10.71 21.34 -39.95
C GLY A 393 -9.48 21.99 -39.33
N CYS A 394 -9.30 23.28 -39.61
CA CYS A 394 -8.34 24.12 -38.91
C CYS A 394 -8.95 25.49 -38.55
N ALA A 395 -8.60 26.02 -37.38
CA ALA A 395 -8.93 27.37 -36.97
C ALA A 395 -7.65 28.23 -36.93
N ALA A 396 -7.38 28.95 -38.02
CA ALA A 396 -6.21 29.81 -38.14
C ALA A 396 -6.55 31.26 -37.76
N LYS A 397 -5.62 31.97 -37.10
CA LYS A 397 -5.75 33.43 -36.90
C LYS A 397 -5.68 34.13 -38.25
N ASN A 398 -6.59 35.07 -38.49
CA ASN A 398 -6.66 35.90 -39.68
C ASN A 398 -6.94 37.35 -39.26
N GLY A 399 -5.87 38.13 -39.04
CA GLY A 399 -5.96 39.44 -38.40
C GLY A 399 -6.59 39.35 -37.00
N ASN A 400 -7.61 40.15 -36.73
CA ASN A 400 -8.32 40.18 -35.45
C ASN A 400 -9.43 39.11 -35.33
N THR A 401 -9.52 38.12 -36.22
CA THR A 401 -10.55 37.07 -36.22
C THR A 401 -9.94 35.69 -36.51
N TYR A 402 -10.74 34.62 -36.44
CA TYR A 402 -10.34 33.30 -36.91
C TYR A 402 -10.96 33.01 -38.27
N LYS A 403 -10.19 32.34 -39.14
CA LYS A 403 -10.68 31.68 -40.35
C LYS A 403 -10.75 30.19 -40.05
N ILE A 404 -11.97 29.65 -39.98
CA ILE A 404 -12.25 28.24 -39.78
C ILE A 404 -12.38 27.62 -41.16
N ILE A 405 -11.51 26.69 -41.51
CA ILE A 405 -11.42 26.08 -42.86
C ILE A 405 -11.57 24.58 -42.72
N PHE A 406 -12.41 23.99 -43.56
CA PHE A 406 -12.54 22.55 -43.80
C PHE A 406 -12.11 22.28 -45.24
N THR A 407 -11.30 21.24 -45.45
CA THR A 407 -10.80 20.89 -46.78
C THR A 407 -11.33 19.52 -47.18
N PHE A 408 -11.90 19.41 -48.38
CA PHE A 408 -12.47 18.16 -48.89
C PHE A 408 -11.97 17.88 -50.30
N ALA A 409 -11.98 16.63 -50.74
CA ALA A 409 -11.68 16.28 -52.13
C ALA A 409 -12.83 16.66 -53.07
N HIS A 410 -12.56 16.81 -54.38
CA HIS A 410 -13.57 17.22 -55.35
C HIS A 410 -14.80 16.30 -55.44
N HIS A 411 -14.63 15.01 -55.15
CA HIS A 411 -15.70 14.02 -55.20
C HIS A 411 -16.56 13.98 -53.92
N GLU A 412 -16.14 14.66 -52.85
CA GLU A 412 -16.80 14.64 -51.53
C GLU A 412 -17.88 15.72 -51.40
N THR A 413 -18.73 15.83 -52.42
CA THR A 413 -19.78 16.85 -52.51
C THR A 413 -20.77 16.79 -51.34
N GLU A 414 -21.15 15.58 -50.90
CA GLU A 414 -21.99 15.35 -49.72
C GLU A 414 -21.41 16.00 -48.45
N TYR A 415 -20.08 15.93 -48.26
CA TYR A 415 -19.42 16.44 -47.06
C TYR A 415 -19.33 17.97 -47.08
N VAL A 416 -19.09 18.54 -48.27
CA VAL A 416 -19.12 19.99 -48.51
C VAL A 416 -20.48 20.57 -48.15
N GLU A 417 -21.57 19.93 -48.59
CA GLU A 417 -22.94 20.36 -48.30
C GLU A 417 -23.27 20.28 -46.80
N ASP A 418 -22.87 19.19 -46.14
CA ASP A 418 -23.04 19.02 -44.69
C ASP A 418 -22.28 20.08 -43.89
N ALA A 419 -21.02 20.37 -44.26
CA ALA A 419 -20.22 21.40 -43.59
C ALA A 419 -20.83 22.81 -43.76
N ILE A 420 -21.34 23.12 -44.95
CA ILE A 420 -22.07 24.38 -45.22
C ILE A 420 -23.32 24.48 -44.34
N ALA A 421 -24.10 23.40 -44.24
CA ALA A 421 -25.32 23.35 -43.43
C ALA A 421 -25.01 23.52 -41.93
N GLY A 422 -23.96 22.85 -41.42
CA GLY A 422 -23.51 23.01 -40.04
C GLY A 422 -23.05 24.44 -39.72
N LEU A 423 -22.29 25.08 -40.61
CA LEU A 423 -21.88 26.48 -40.44
C LEU A 423 -23.07 27.44 -40.45
N LYS A 424 -24.05 27.22 -41.34
CA LYS A 424 -25.29 28.02 -41.37
C LYS A 424 -26.12 27.84 -40.09
N TYR A 425 -26.18 26.63 -39.56
CA TYR A 425 -26.86 26.34 -38.30
C TYR A 425 -26.31 27.16 -37.13
N LEU A 426 -24.99 27.37 -37.10
CA LEU A 426 -24.32 28.24 -36.11
C LEU A 426 -24.50 29.75 -36.36
N GLY A 427 -25.27 30.14 -37.38
CA GLY A 427 -25.43 31.54 -37.78
C GLY A 427 -24.25 32.11 -38.57
N LEU A 428 -23.32 31.26 -39.02
CA LEU A 428 -22.14 31.69 -39.77
C LEU A 428 -22.41 31.70 -41.28
N ARG A 429 -21.69 32.56 -42.00
CA ARG A 429 -21.74 32.64 -43.46
C ARG A 429 -20.60 31.80 -44.06
N PRO A 430 -20.89 30.63 -44.65
CA PRO A 430 -19.87 29.82 -45.30
C PRO A 430 -19.50 30.38 -46.68
N CYS A 431 -18.21 30.30 -47.00
CA CYS A 431 -17.64 30.55 -48.31
C CYS A 431 -17.05 29.24 -48.85
N VAL A 432 -17.17 29.04 -50.17
CA VAL A 432 -16.63 27.85 -50.85
C VAL A 432 -15.60 28.31 -51.88
N GLU A 433 -14.40 27.73 -51.82
CA GLU A 433 -13.29 28.03 -52.70
C GLU A 433 -12.80 26.72 -53.34
N LYS A 434 -12.90 26.61 -54.67
CA LYS A 434 -12.35 25.48 -55.42
C LYS A 434 -10.86 25.70 -55.65
N ARG A 435 -10.03 24.75 -55.22
CA ARG A 435 -8.57 24.71 -55.40
C ARG A 435 -8.19 23.66 -56.44
N ALA A 436 -6.89 23.49 -56.70
CA ALA A 436 -6.38 22.61 -57.75
C ALA A 436 -6.77 21.12 -57.56
N SER A 437 -6.87 20.65 -56.31
CA SER A 437 -7.22 19.25 -55.99
C SER A 437 -8.29 19.10 -54.91
N THR A 438 -8.73 20.20 -54.31
CA THR A 438 -9.61 20.20 -53.13
C THR A 438 -10.66 21.32 -53.20
N ILE A 439 -11.69 21.20 -52.36
CA ILE A 439 -12.71 22.21 -52.10
C ILE A 439 -12.51 22.68 -50.65
N ALA A 440 -12.26 23.96 -50.45
CA ALA A 440 -12.17 24.56 -49.13
C ALA A 440 -13.51 25.23 -48.77
N VAL A 441 -14.14 24.77 -47.70
CA VAL A 441 -15.30 25.43 -47.08
C VAL A 441 -14.80 26.20 -45.87
N TYR A 442 -15.05 27.51 -45.80
CA TYR A 442 -14.59 28.29 -44.67
C TYR A 442 -15.58 29.35 -44.19
N ALA A 443 -15.49 29.69 -42.91
CA ALA A 443 -16.20 30.80 -42.31
C ALA A 443 -15.24 31.67 -41.49
N THR A 444 -15.51 32.97 -41.44
CA THR A 444 -14.74 33.90 -40.61
C THR A 444 -15.56 34.26 -39.38
N SER A 445 -15.14 33.77 -38.21
CA SER A 445 -15.82 34.02 -36.95
C SER A 445 -14.83 34.04 -35.80
N TRP A 446 -14.78 35.17 -35.09
CA TRP A 446 -13.94 35.26 -33.91
C TRP A 446 -14.49 34.38 -32.78
N LEU A 447 -15.81 34.41 -32.54
CA LEU A 447 -16.46 33.63 -31.48
C LEU A 447 -16.24 32.13 -31.68
N PHE A 448 -16.59 31.61 -32.87
CA PHE A 448 -16.50 30.16 -33.10
C PHE A 448 -15.05 29.67 -33.04
N GLY A 449 -14.10 30.42 -33.61
CA GLY A 449 -12.70 30.07 -33.52
C GLY A 449 -12.15 30.16 -32.09
N HIS A 450 -12.63 31.11 -31.28
CA HIS A 450 -12.28 31.21 -29.86
C HIS A 450 -12.86 30.02 -29.07
N PHE A 451 -14.12 29.63 -29.31
CA PHE A 451 -14.70 28.46 -28.67
C PHE A 451 -13.94 27.19 -29.01
N LEU A 452 -13.67 26.92 -30.29
CA LEU A 452 -12.91 25.74 -30.72
C LEU A 452 -11.49 25.72 -30.13
N LYS A 453 -10.77 26.85 -30.12
CA LYS A 453 -9.35 26.88 -29.74
C LYS A 453 -9.11 27.06 -28.24
N ASN A 454 -9.89 27.90 -27.59
CA ASN A 454 -9.59 28.40 -26.24
C ASN A 454 -10.57 27.90 -25.18
N VAL A 455 -11.82 27.63 -25.55
CA VAL A 455 -12.86 27.21 -24.58
C VAL A 455 -12.97 25.69 -24.56
N TRP A 456 -13.29 25.09 -25.71
CA TRP A 456 -13.42 23.64 -25.87
C TRP A 456 -12.09 22.93 -26.16
N GLN A 457 -11.02 23.71 -26.37
CA GLN A 457 -9.65 23.23 -26.54
C GLN A 457 -9.50 22.07 -27.55
N CYS A 458 -10.21 22.13 -28.67
CA CYS A 458 -10.29 21.06 -29.67
C CYS A 458 -8.98 20.82 -30.46
N GLY A 459 -7.87 21.46 -30.07
CA GLY A 459 -6.60 21.42 -30.78
C GLY A 459 -6.54 22.36 -31.99
N THR A 460 -5.32 22.74 -32.35
CA THR A 460 -5.02 23.62 -33.50
C THR A 460 -4.25 22.91 -34.62
N GLU A 461 -3.65 21.77 -34.32
CA GLU A 461 -2.84 20.96 -35.21
C GLU A 461 -3.28 19.50 -35.13
N ALA A 462 -2.96 18.70 -36.15
CA ALA A 462 -3.35 17.29 -36.20
C ALA A 462 -2.86 16.49 -34.96
N SER A 463 -1.70 16.84 -34.40
CA SER A 463 -1.13 16.11 -33.25
C SER A 463 -1.73 16.49 -31.89
N ASN A 464 -2.60 17.51 -31.81
CA ASN A 464 -3.23 17.93 -30.55
C ASN A 464 -4.75 18.07 -30.64
N LYS A 465 -5.39 17.49 -31.66
CA LYS A 465 -6.85 17.40 -31.74
C LYS A 465 -7.41 16.61 -30.56
N VAL A 466 -8.54 17.05 -30.03
CA VAL A 466 -9.23 16.44 -28.88
C VAL A 466 -10.74 16.67 -29.06
N PHE A 467 -11.57 15.68 -28.72
CA PHE A 467 -13.01 15.85 -28.64
C PHE A 467 -13.39 16.84 -27.52
N PRO A 468 -14.34 17.75 -27.75
CA PRO A 468 -14.93 18.51 -26.65
C PRO A 468 -15.61 17.61 -25.61
N ASN A 469 -15.47 17.92 -24.32
CA ASN A 469 -16.03 17.13 -23.21
C ASN A 469 -17.54 16.86 -23.34
N PHE A 470 -18.32 17.84 -23.82
CA PHE A 470 -19.77 17.69 -24.00
C PHE A 470 -20.16 16.57 -24.98
N VAL A 471 -19.26 16.10 -25.86
CA VAL A 471 -19.56 15.00 -26.78
C VAL A 471 -19.83 13.70 -26.02
N PHE A 472 -19.12 13.47 -24.91
CA PHE A 472 -19.30 12.29 -24.07
C PHE A 472 -20.58 12.33 -23.23
N GLN A 473 -21.21 13.50 -23.14
CA GLN A 473 -22.51 13.69 -22.48
C GLN A 473 -23.71 13.55 -23.41
N TRP A 474 -23.48 13.50 -24.72
CA TRP A 474 -24.55 13.33 -25.71
C TRP A 474 -24.99 11.88 -25.86
N SER A 475 -26.21 11.70 -26.38
CA SER A 475 -26.76 10.42 -26.78
C SER A 475 -25.87 9.68 -27.78
N GLN A 476 -25.94 8.35 -27.76
CA GLN A 476 -25.22 7.50 -28.70
C GLN A 476 -25.47 7.91 -30.16
N GLN A 477 -26.67 8.40 -30.49
CA GLN A 477 -26.99 8.88 -31.84
C GLN A 477 -26.15 10.11 -32.22
N LEU A 478 -26.00 11.11 -31.35
CA LEU A 478 -25.19 12.28 -31.66
C LEU A 478 -23.70 11.96 -31.62
N GLN A 479 -23.25 11.10 -30.69
CA GLN A 479 -21.88 10.58 -30.67
C GLN A 479 -21.52 9.89 -32.00
N TYR A 480 -22.43 9.07 -32.53
CA TYR A 480 -22.28 8.44 -33.85
C TYR A 480 -22.16 9.47 -34.98
N GLU A 481 -22.90 10.57 -34.93
CA GLU A 481 -22.78 11.65 -35.92
C GLU A 481 -21.44 12.39 -35.82
N VAL A 482 -20.85 12.52 -34.62
CA VAL A 482 -19.47 13.04 -34.49
C VAL A 482 -18.46 12.07 -35.12
N LEU A 483 -18.57 10.76 -34.81
CA LEU A 483 -17.75 9.72 -35.43
C LEU A 483 -17.90 9.74 -36.96
N LYS A 484 -19.12 9.92 -37.46
CA LYS A 484 -19.41 10.05 -38.90
C LYS A 484 -18.65 11.21 -39.52
N GLY A 485 -18.66 12.40 -38.92
CA GLY A 485 -17.85 13.53 -39.41
C GLY A 485 -16.34 13.24 -39.38
N LEU A 486 -15.86 12.59 -38.32
CA LEU A 486 -14.45 12.24 -38.14
C LEU A 486 -13.98 11.24 -39.20
N PHE A 487 -14.67 10.09 -39.33
CA PHE A 487 -14.33 9.02 -40.27
C PHE A 487 -14.52 9.42 -41.74
N ARG A 488 -15.41 10.37 -42.04
CA ARG A 488 -15.54 10.89 -43.42
C ARG A 488 -14.30 11.64 -43.89
N GLY A 489 -13.54 12.26 -42.99
CA GLY A 489 -12.26 12.90 -43.30
C GLY A 489 -11.09 11.91 -43.19
N ASP A 490 -10.80 11.45 -41.98
CA ASP A 490 -9.58 10.68 -41.68
C ASP A 490 -9.77 9.16 -41.76
N GLY A 491 -10.99 8.69 -42.03
CA GLY A 491 -11.32 7.28 -42.11
C GLY A 491 -11.15 6.70 -43.51
N SER A 492 -10.70 5.44 -43.57
CA SER A 492 -10.60 4.68 -44.81
C SER A 492 -11.42 3.40 -44.74
N MET A 493 -11.96 2.99 -45.89
CA MET A 493 -12.71 1.75 -46.04
C MET A 493 -12.12 0.99 -47.22
N THR A 494 -11.81 -0.29 -47.00
CA THR A 494 -11.33 -1.21 -48.03
C THR A 494 -12.29 -2.37 -48.13
N THR A 495 -12.81 -2.64 -49.34
CA THR A 495 -13.76 -3.74 -49.63
C THR A 495 -13.18 -4.81 -50.57
N LYS A 496 -11.95 -4.60 -51.10
CA LYS A 496 -11.27 -5.46 -52.08
C LYS A 496 -9.78 -5.62 -51.75
N THR A 497 -9.45 -6.49 -50.80
CA THR A 497 -8.09 -7.04 -50.64
C THR A 497 -8.03 -8.44 -51.26
N HIS A 498 -6.82 -8.92 -51.58
CA HIS A 498 -6.57 -10.34 -51.89
C HIS A 498 -7.08 -11.18 -50.69
N GLY A 499 -8.32 -11.68 -50.75
CA GLY A 499 -8.96 -12.42 -49.66
C GLY A 499 -10.44 -12.15 -49.35
N ASN A 500 -11.16 -11.24 -50.03
CA ASN A 500 -12.58 -10.93 -49.76
C ASN A 500 -12.86 -10.38 -48.34
N HIS A 501 -12.01 -9.51 -47.79
CA HIS A 501 -12.23 -8.92 -46.45
C HIS A 501 -12.52 -7.43 -46.50
N ALA A 502 -13.60 -7.01 -45.82
CA ALA A 502 -13.93 -5.61 -45.61
C ALA A 502 -13.27 -5.10 -44.32
N LYS A 503 -12.75 -3.87 -44.35
CA LYS A 503 -12.20 -3.22 -43.16
C LYS A 503 -12.42 -1.72 -43.18
N ILE A 504 -12.62 -1.15 -42.00
CA ILE A 504 -12.64 0.29 -41.74
C ILE A 504 -11.43 0.62 -40.87
N SER A 505 -10.67 1.67 -41.22
CA SER A 505 -9.50 2.10 -40.47
C SER A 505 -9.53 3.61 -40.22
N PHE A 506 -9.01 4.04 -39.08
CA PHE A 506 -8.82 5.45 -38.73
C PHE A 506 -7.40 5.63 -38.20
N ALA A 507 -6.76 6.75 -38.56
CA ALA A 507 -5.39 7.05 -38.16
C ALA A 507 -5.26 8.51 -37.73
N THR A 508 -4.51 8.78 -36.67
CA THR A 508 -4.23 10.14 -36.21
C THR A 508 -2.87 10.23 -35.52
N THR A 509 -2.29 11.43 -35.53
CA THR A 509 -1.07 11.74 -34.77
C THR A 509 -1.35 12.27 -33.37
N SER A 510 -2.63 12.52 -33.03
CA SER A 510 -3.06 12.89 -31.68
C SER A 510 -3.41 11.65 -30.87
N ARG A 511 -2.62 11.34 -29.83
CA ARG A 511 -2.89 10.23 -28.89
C ARG A 511 -4.23 10.41 -28.17
N LYS A 512 -4.53 11.63 -27.70
CA LYS A 512 -5.81 11.91 -27.02
C LYS A 512 -7.02 11.71 -27.95
N LEU A 513 -6.96 12.21 -29.19
CA LEU A 513 -8.04 11.97 -30.16
C LEU A 513 -8.23 10.48 -30.43
N PHE A 514 -7.13 9.75 -30.55
CA PHE A 514 -7.14 8.31 -30.76
C PHE A 514 -7.84 7.56 -29.62
N GLU A 515 -7.41 7.78 -28.39
CA GLU A 515 -7.99 7.15 -27.18
C GLU A 515 -9.47 7.49 -27.02
N GLN A 516 -9.85 8.76 -27.21
CA GLN A 516 -11.23 9.21 -27.21
C GLN A 516 -12.07 8.56 -28.31
N THR A 517 -11.49 8.34 -29.50
CA THR A 517 -12.17 7.64 -30.60
C THR A 517 -12.40 6.16 -30.27
N VAL A 518 -11.41 5.49 -29.65
CA VAL A 518 -11.55 4.10 -29.20
C VAL A 518 -12.71 3.95 -28.22
N LEU A 519 -12.77 4.84 -27.22
CA LEU A 519 -13.82 4.82 -26.20
C LEU A 519 -15.20 5.15 -26.78
N LEU A 520 -15.29 6.13 -27.68
CA LEU A 520 -16.55 6.48 -28.35
C LEU A 520 -17.03 5.37 -29.30
N LEU A 521 -16.13 4.59 -29.89
CA LEU A 521 -16.50 3.38 -30.64
C LEU A 521 -17.06 2.30 -29.71
N GLN A 522 -16.53 2.15 -28.50
CA GLN A 522 -17.06 1.21 -27.51
C GLN A 522 -18.49 1.60 -27.10
N THR A 523 -18.86 2.88 -27.01
CA THR A 523 -20.28 3.25 -26.77
C THR A 523 -21.23 2.80 -27.88
N GLN A 524 -20.71 2.49 -29.07
CA GLN A 524 -21.46 1.95 -30.21
C GLN A 524 -21.39 0.42 -30.30
N GLY A 525 -20.82 -0.27 -29.29
CA GLY A 525 -20.59 -1.71 -29.30
C GLY A 525 -19.47 -2.14 -30.27
N VAL A 526 -18.55 -1.24 -30.61
CA VAL A 526 -17.46 -1.50 -31.56
C VAL A 526 -16.12 -1.55 -30.83
N ILE A 527 -15.50 -2.73 -30.80
CA ILE A 527 -14.15 -2.92 -30.25
C ILE A 527 -13.13 -2.99 -31.41
N PRO A 528 -12.29 -1.96 -31.60
CA PRO A 528 -11.30 -1.97 -32.66
C PRO A 528 -10.01 -2.70 -32.25
N TYR A 529 -9.26 -3.13 -33.26
CA TYR A 529 -7.82 -3.37 -33.15
C TYR A 529 -7.10 -2.03 -33.07
N ILE A 530 -6.04 -1.97 -32.28
CA ILE A 530 -5.23 -0.76 -32.15
C ILE A 530 -3.75 -1.03 -32.42
N TYR A 531 -3.09 -0.03 -33.00
CA TYR A 531 -1.69 -0.08 -33.40
C TYR A 531 -1.06 1.29 -33.19
N CYS A 532 0.23 1.31 -32.85
CA CYS A 532 1.04 2.52 -32.84
C CYS A 532 2.27 2.32 -33.72
N GLN A 533 2.43 3.16 -34.74
CA GLN A 533 3.68 3.26 -35.48
C GLN A 533 4.56 4.30 -34.78
N PRO A 534 5.76 3.93 -34.30
CA PRO A 534 6.63 4.85 -33.58
C PRO A 534 7.12 5.98 -34.48
N ALA A 535 7.61 7.06 -33.86
CA ALA A 535 8.29 8.12 -34.58
C ALA A 535 9.53 7.57 -35.32
N GLY A 536 9.90 8.22 -36.42
CA GLY A 536 11.07 7.81 -37.18
C GLY A 536 11.62 8.91 -38.07
N GLU A 537 12.86 8.76 -38.50
CA GLU A 537 13.51 9.68 -39.44
C GLU A 537 13.49 9.07 -40.84
N GLY A 538 13.17 9.89 -41.85
CA GLY A 538 13.25 9.48 -43.25
C GLY A 538 13.71 10.63 -44.14
N GLU A 539 14.03 10.32 -45.38
CA GLU A 539 14.48 11.29 -46.37
C GLU A 539 13.49 11.31 -47.54
N ILE A 540 12.95 12.48 -47.86
CA ILE A 540 12.07 12.70 -49.02
C ILE A 540 12.71 13.82 -49.83
N ASP A 541 12.99 13.57 -51.11
CA ASP A 541 13.64 14.52 -52.03
C ASP A 541 14.93 15.18 -51.46
N GLY A 542 15.76 14.40 -50.74
CA GLY A 542 17.03 14.86 -50.17
C GLY A 542 16.89 15.70 -48.90
N ARG A 543 15.70 15.77 -48.28
CA ARG A 543 15.44 16.48 -47.02
C ARG A 543 15.12 15.50 -45.91
N LYS A 544 15.77 15.67 -44.76
CA LYS A 544 15.44 14.93 -43.54
C LYS A 544 14.05 15.34 -43.03
N HIS A 545 13.19 14.36 -42.84
CA HIS A 545 11.85 14.50 -42.30
C HIS A 545 11.69 13.61 -41.07
N ILE A 546 11.28 14.24 -39.96
CA ILE A 546 10.89 13.54 -38.73
C ILE A 546 9.41 13.19 -38.86
N ARG A 547 9.09 11.90 -38.88
CA ARG A 547 7.72 11.38 -38.80
C ARG A 547 7.31 11.30 -37.34
N LYS A 548 6.20 11.95 -36.98
CA LYS A 548 5.56 11.82 -35.66
C LYS A 548 4.95 10.41 -35.50
N PRO A 549 4.76 9.92 -34.26
CA PRO A 549 4.04 8.67 -34.03
C PRO A 549 2.64 8.71 -34.65
N LEU A 550 2.21 7.59 -35.22
CA LEU A 550 0.92 7.46 -35.88
C LEU A 550 0.10 6.36 -35.21
N TRP A 551 -0.99 6.77 -34.56
CA TRP A 551 -1.93 5.89 -33.88
C TRP A 551 -3.02 5.46 -34.84
N GLN A 552 -3.28 4.16 -34.93
CA GLN A 552 -4.18 3.58 -35.91
C GLN A 552 -5.14 2.60 -35.25
N LEU A 553 -6.39 2.62 -35.69
CA LEU A 553 -7.38 1.60 -35.32
C LEU A 553 -7.96 0.93 -36.56
N GLU A 554 -8.36 -0.32 -36.42
CA GLU A 554 -8.99 -1.12 -37.46
C GLU A 554 -10.21 -1.88 -36.94
N VAL A 555 -11.31 -1.80 -37.68
CA VAL A 555 -12.53 -2.58 -37.49
C VAL A 555 -12.70 -3.50 -38.69
N ASN A 556 -12.63 -4.80 -38.45
CA ASN A 556 -12.73 -5.83 -39.49
C ASN A 556 -13.67 -6.98 -39.13
N ASN A 557 -14.26 -6.99 -37.93
CA ASN A 557 -15.24 -7.98 -37.53
C ASN A 557 -16.64 -7.59 -38.03
N PHE A 558 -17.51 -8.59 -38.26
CA PHE A 558 -18.82 -8.35 -38.89
C PHE A 558 -19.72 -7.42 -38.07
N ALA A 559 -19.78 -7.61 -36.75
CA ALA A 559 -20.64 -6.81 -35.86
C ALA A 559 -20.23 -5.32 -35.87
N GLY A 560 -18.93 -5.04 -35.74
CA GLY A 560 -18.40 -3.67 -35.77
C GLY A 560 -18.58 -3.00 -37.13
N LEU A 561 -18.34 -3.71 -38.24
CA LEU A 561 -18.59 -3.17 -39.58
C LEU A 561 -20.07 -2.87 -39.82
N LYS A 562 -20.97 -3.71 -39.29
CA LYS A 562 -22.42 -3.48 -39.35
C LYS A 562 -22.85 -2.25 -38.54
N ALA A 563 -22.28 -2.05 -37.35
CA ALA A 563 -22.52 -0.85 -36.55
C ALA A 563 -22.07 0.44 -37.27
N LEU A 564 -20.97 0.35 -38.04
CA LEU A 564 -20.43 1.46 -38.82
C LEU A 564 -20.98 1.55 -40.26
N ALA A 565 -22.05 0.82 -40.61
CA ALA A 565 -22.52 0.69 -41.99
C ALA A 565 -22.97 2.01 -42.67
N THR A 566 -23.21 3.07 -41.89
CA THR A 566 -23.69 4.36 -42.41
C THR A 566 -22.71 5.52 -42.17
N VAL A 567 -21.46 5.20 -41.80
CA VAL A 567 -20.45 6.18 -41.38
C VAL A 567 -19.85 6.99 -42.54
N PHE A 568 -19.85 6.47 -43.77
CA PHE A 568 -19.29 7.16 -44.94
C PHE A 568 -20.37 7.85 -45.80
N SER A 569 -20.01 8.21 -47.04
CA SER A 569 -20.95 8.68 -48.07
C SER A 569 -21.92 7.59 -48.50
N GLN A 570 -23.04 7.98 -49.12
CA GLN A 570 -24.06 7.03 -49.56
C GLN A 570 -23.49 5.95 -50.51
N GLU A 571 -22.62 6.33 -51.44
CA GLU A 571 -21.94 5.41 -52.37
C GLU A 571 -21.06 4.40 -51.62
N ARG A 572 -20.18 4.85 -50.73
CA ARG A 572 -19.30 3.97 -49.95
C ARG A 572 -20.07 3.07 -48.99
N ASN A 573 -21.16 3.57 -48.40
CA ASN A 573 -22.03 2.76 -47.54
C ASN A 573 -22.71 1.63 -48.34
N GLN A 574 -23.09 1.87 -49.59
CA GLN A 574 -23.62 0.83 -50.49
C GLN A 574 -22.54 -0.21 -50.81
N GLU A 575 -21.31 0.21 -51.09
CA GLU A 575 -20.18 -0.71 -51.29
C GLU A 575 -19.94 -1.61 -50.07
N LEU A 576 -19.99 -1.03 -48.86
CA LEU A 576 -19.86 -1.78 -47.61
C LEU A 576 -21.01 -2.76 -47.41
N ALA A 577 -22.25 -2.36 -47.68
CA ALA A 577 -23.42 -3.23 -47.57
C ALA A 577 -23.32 -4.44 -48.51
N VAL A 578 -22.86 -4.23 -49.74
CA VAL A 578 -22.59 -5.31 -50.70
C VAL A 578 -21.48 -6.24 -50.20
N ALA A 579 -20.41 -5.68 -49.62
CA ALA A 579 -19.32 -6.47 -49.06
C ALA A 579 -19.77 -7.28 -47.83
N LEU A 580 -20.56 -6.69 -46.92
CA LEU A 580 -21.09 -7.35 -45.73
C LEU A 580 -21.96 -8.57 -46.06
N ASN A 581 -22.77 -8.49 -47.11
CA ASN A 581 -23.57 -9.63 -47.59
C ASN A 581 -22.72 -10.83 -48.04
N ARG A 582 -21.45 -10.60 -48.43
CA ARG A 582 -20.49 -11.66 -48.79
C ARG A 582 -19.62 -12.10 -47.61
N TYR A 583 -19.55 -11.29 -46.55
CA TYR A 583 -18.56 -11.41 -45.48
C TYR A 583 -18.99 -12.30 -44.31
N SER A 584 -20.31 -12.50 -44.13
CA SER A 584 -20.90 -13.24 -42.99
C SER A 584 -20.49 -14.71 -42.87
N SER A 585 -19.80 -15.28 -43.87
CA SER A 585 -19.42 -16.70 -43.92
C SER A 585 -17.90 -16.97 -43.85
N THR A 586 -17.07 -15.98 -43.47
CA THR A 586 -15.59 -16.12 -43.44
C THR A 586 -15.02 -16.24 -42.03
N LYS A 587 -13.89 -16.95 -41.85
CA LYS A 587 -13.17 -17.09 -40.55
C LYS A 587 -12.70 -15.74 -39.97
N HIS A 588 -12.56 -14.73 -40.81
CA HIS A 588 -12.17 -13.36 -40.43
C HIS A 588 -13.34 -12.50 -39.92
N SER A 589 -14.58 -13.02 -39.96
CA SER A 589 -15.76 -12.35 -39.40
C SER A 589 -15.83 -12.41 -37.86
N VAL A 590 -15.12 -13.35 -37.23
CA VAL A 590 -15.20 -13.65 -35.80
C VAL A 590 -14.33 -12.67 -34.99
N PRO A 591 -14.86 -12.05 -33.91
CA PRO A 591 -14.08 -11.17 -33.05
C PRO A 591 -12.93 -11.92 -32.35
N ARG A 592 -11.81 -11.22 -32.11
CA ARG A 592 -10.69 -11.73 -31.27
C ARG A 592 -10.86 -11.39 -29.78
N PHE A 593 -12.10 -11.21 -29.38
CA PHE A 593 -12.53 -11.01 -28.01
C PHE A 593 -13.77 -11.89 -27.78
N THR A 594 -14.02 -12.23 -26.53
CA THR A 594 -15.18 -13.01 -26.12
C THR A 594 -16.12 -12.09 -25.36
N GLN A 595 -17.35 -11.90 -25.83
CA GLN A 595 -18.36 -11.11 -25.13
C GLN A 595 -19.40 -12.05 -24.53
N SER A 596 -19.47 -12.11 -23.20
CA SER A 596 -20.46 -12.92 -22.47
C SER A 596 -21.64 -12.10 -21.96
N VAL A 597 -21.42 -10.80 -21.70
CA VAL A 597 -22.41 -9.86 -21.18
C VAL A 597 -22.38 -8.56 -21.98
N PRO A 598 -23.46 -7.74 -21.95
CA PRO A 598 -23.57 -6.56 -22.79
C PRO A 598 -22.45 -5.53 -22.61
N ASP A 599 -21.93 -5.42 -21.38
CA ASP A 599 -21.07 -4.31 -20.96
C ASP A 599 -19.59 -4.70 -20.87
N VAL A 600 -19.24 -5.99 -20.93
CA VAL A 600 -17.87 -6.51 -20.77
C VAL A 600 -17.54 -7.59 -21.80
N ALA A 601 -16.32 -7.51 -22.35
CA ALA A 601 -15.69 -8.55 -23.14
C ALA A 601 -14.34 -8.94 -22.52
N THR A 602 -13.78 -10.08 -22.93
CA THR A 602 -12.40 -10.46 -22.60
C THR A 602 -11.52 -10.52 -23.83
N VAL A 603 -10.23 -10.19 -23.67
CA VAL A 603 -9.21 -10.29 -24.70
C VAL A 603 -8.01 -11.09 -24.19
N LYS A 604 -7.41 -11.91 -25.06
CA LYS A 604 -6.24 -12.70 -24.69
C LYS A 604 -4.96 -11.87 -24.65
N ILE A 605 -4.08 -12.16 -23.68
CA ILE A 605 -2.69 -11.72 -23.66
C ILE A 605 -1.95 -12.36 -24.83
N LYS A 606 -1.16 -11.55 -25.54
CA LYS A 606 -0.36 -11.95 -26.70
C LYS A 606 1.14 -11.96 -26.38
N SER A 607 1.63 -11.04 -25.56
CA SER A 607 3.03 -11.00 -25.12
C SER A 607 3.19 -10.26 -23.79
N ILE A 608 4.21 -10.64 -23.04
CA ILE A 608 4.62 -10.04 -21.76
C ILE A 608 6.13 -9.75 -21.85
N GLU A 609 6.55 -8.53 -21.52
CA GLU A 609 7.95 -8.08 -21.57
C GLU A 609 8.36 -7.49 -20.21
N HIS A 610 9.39 -8.06 -19.56
CA HIS A 610 9.97 -7.54 -18.31
C HIS A 610 11.10 -6.56 -18.62
N GLN A 611 11.14 -5.44 -17.90
CA GLN A 611 12.10 -4.35 -18.13
C GLN A 611 12.66 -3.83 -16.81
N THR A 612 13.97 -3.64 -16.75
CA THR A 612 14.64 -2.85 -15.70
C THR A 612 14.94 -1.47 -16.27
N VAL A 613 14.49 -0.43 -15.57
CA VAL A 613 14.58 0.98 -15.98
C VAL A 613 15.31 1.81 -14.93
N ALA A 614 15.77 2.99 -15.32
CA ALA A 614 16.18 4.00 -14.34
C ALA A 614 15.00 4.35 -13.43
N GLU A 615 15.27 4.63 -12.16
CA GLU A 615 14.25 4.89 -11.14
C GLU A 615 13.21 5.92 -11.63
N CYS A 616 11.94 5.51 -11.66
CA CYS A 616 10.84 6.27 -12.23
C CYS A 616 9.63 6.33 -11.28
N ASP A 617 8.78 7.34 -11.43
CA ASP A 617 7.55 7.47 -10.64
C ASP A 617 6.45 6.55 -11.19
N VAL A 618 5.79 5.85 -10.27
CA VAL A 618 4.60 5.04 -10.49
C VAL A 618 3.48 5.51 -9.56
N TYR A 619 2.23 5.36 -9.99
CA TYR A 619 1.02 6.01 -9.45
C TYR A 619 -0.13 5.00 -9.35
N ASP A 620 -1.04 5.20 -8.41
CA ASP A 620 -2.29 4.43 -8.34
C ASP A 620 -3.39 5.25 -7.62
N VAL A 621 -4.63 4.79 -7.76
CA VAL A 621 -5.84 5.43 -7.22
C VAL A 621 -6.68 4.41 -6.47
N GLU A 622 -7.21 4.82 -5.32
CA GLU A 622 -8.10 3.97 -4.53
C GLU A 622 -9.55 4.25 -4.89
N VAL A 623 -10.16 3.27 -5.55
CA VAL A 623 -11.57 3.27 -5.96
C VAL A 623 -12.44 2.53 -4.93
N ASP A 624 -13.55 3.15 -4.55
CA ASP A 624 -14.54 2.57 -3.64
C ASP A 624 -15.36 1.43 -4.27
N ASN A 625 -15.80 0.51 -3.40
CA ASN A 625 -16.70 -0.62 -3.66
C ASN A 625 -16.14 -1.70 -4.59
N THR A 626 -15.71 -1.32 -5.80
CA THR A 626 -15.29 -2.26 -6.85
C THR A 626 -13.80 -2.53 -6.83
N HIS A 627 -13.01 -1.60 -6.29
CA HIS A 627 -11.55 -1.63 -6.35
C HIS A 627 -10.96 -1.73 -7.76
N LEU A 628 -11.75 -1.34 -8.76
CA LEU A 628 -11.39 -1.46 -10.17
C LEU A 628 -11.47 -0.10 -10.84
N PHE A 629 -10.62 0.15 -11.83
CA PHE A 629 -10.78 1.29 -12.73
C PHE A 629 -10.40 0.95 -14.17
N VAL A 630 -10.85 1.79 -15.10
CA VAL A 630 -10.71 1.56 -16.53
C VAL A 630 -9.68 2.51 -17.15
N THR A 631 -8.72 1.95 -17.90
CA THR A 631 -7.74 2.71 -18.67
C THR A 631 -8.30 3.17 -20.02
N SER A 632 -7.62 4.10 -20.69
CA SER A 632 -8.06 4.67 -21.98
C SER A 632 -8.12 3.65 -23.13
N SER A 633 -7.44 2.51 -22.97
CA SER A 633 -7.52 1.38 -23.89
C SER A 633 -8.75 0.47 -23.65
N GLY A 634 -9.50 0.74 -22.58
CA GLY A 634 -10.67 0.00 -22.12
C GLY A 634 -10.35 -1.20 -21.23
N ILE A 635 -9.08 -1.41 -20.85
CA ILE A 635 -8.66 -2.47 -19.91
C ILE A 635 -9.09 -2.09 -18.49
N VAL A 636 -9.58 -3.08 -17.73
CA VAL A 636 -9.90 -2.91 -16.30
C VAL A 636 -8.71 -3.36 -15.44
N THR A 637 -8.30 -2.54 -14.46
CA THR A 637 -7.19 -2.76 -13.52
C THR A 637 -7.67 -2.64 -12.07
N HIS A 638 -6.87 -3.05 -11.07
CA HIS A 638 -7.29 -3.18 -9.65
C HIS A 638 -6.46 -2.31 -8.66
N ASN A 639 -7.04 -1.95 -7.52
CA ASN A 639 -6.41 -1.20 -6.40
C ASN A 639 -5.39 -2.05 -5.60
N CYS A 640 -4.67 -1.43 -4.65
CA CYS A 640 -3.81 -2.11 -3.66
C CYS A 640 -4.47 -2.36 -2.29
N VAL A 641 -3.93 -3.30 -1.50
CA VAL A 641 -4.44 -3.74 -0.16
C VAL A 641 -4.43 -2.59 0.87
N GLY A 642 -3.37 -1.80 0.86
CA GLY A 642 -3.35 -0.48 1.49
C GLY A 642 -3.10 -0.43 3.01
N VAL A 643 -2.13 -1.21 3.50
CA VAL A 643 -1.55 -1.07 4.86
C VAL A 643 -0.06 -0.74 4.75
N PRO A 644 0.42 0.40 5.29
CA PRO A 644 1.81 0.81 5.15
C PRO A 644 2.75 0.04 6.10
N THR A 645 3.95 -0.32 5.63
CA THR A 645 5.08 -0.71 6.49
C THR A 645 5.85 0.55 6.89
N VAL A 646 5.71 0.95 8.16
CA VAL A 646 6.13 2.28 8.65
C VAL A 646 7.48 2.28 9.36
N GLY A 647 8.05 1.12 9.65
CA GLY A 647 9.32 1.01 10.36
C GLY A 647 9.75 -0.43 10.58
N GLY A 648 10.75 -0.60 11.43
CA GLY A 648 11.34 -1.90 11.70
C GLY A 648 12.86 -1.87 11.75
N GLU A 649 13.44 -3.02 12.11
CA GLU A 649 14.88 -3.23 12.28
C GLU A 649 15.37 -4.38 11.40
N VAL A 650 16.64 -4.31 11.00
CA VAL A 650 17.31 -5.38 10.24
C VAL A 650 18.73 -5.55 10.76
N TYR A 651 19.07 -6.74 11.27
CA TYR A 651 20.44 -7.08 11.66
C TYR A 651 21.01 -8.17 10.75
N PHE A 652 22.33 -8.12 10.61
CA PHE A 652 23.12 -9.09 9.88
C PHE A 652 24.17 -9.70 10.81
N ASP A 653 24.14 -11.02 10.97
CA ASP A 653 25.12 -11.77 11.75
C ASP A 653 25.22 -13.22 11.22
N PRO A 654 26.43 -13.82 11.14
CA PRO A 654 26.61 -15.20 10.70
C PRO A 654 25.71 -16.23 11.41
N ALA A 655 25.29 -15.97 12.66
CA ALA A 655 24.38 -16.84 13.41
C ALA A 655 23.03 -17.10 12.70
N TYR A 656 22.61 -16.23 11.78
CA TYR A 656 21.34 -16.33 11.05
C TYR A 656 21.49 -16.83 9.60
N ALA A 657 22.68 -17.24 9.17
CA ALA A 657 22.91 -17.69 7.79
C ALA A 657 22.15 -18.99 7.45
N GLY A 658 21.95 -19.85 8.45
CA GLY A 658 21.17 -21.08 8.33
C GLY A 658 19.67 -20.88 8.49
N ASN A 659 19.26 -20.02 9.43
CA ASN A 659 17.88 -19.77 9.79
C ASN A 659 17.63 -18.25 9.93
N PRO A 660 17.08 -17.58 8.89
CA PRO A 660 16.73 -16.17 8.96
C PRO A 660 15.50 -15.96 9.86
N LEU A 661 15.43 -14.80 10.53
CA LEU A 661 14.24 -14.42 11.27
C LEU A 661 13.42 -13.39 10.50
N VAL A 662 12.12 -13.63 10.43
CA VAL A 662 11.14 -12.79 9.74
C VAL A 662 9.96 -12.57 10.69
N ASN A 663 10.02 -11.48 11.44
CA ASN A 663 8.99 -11.09 12.39
C ASN A 663 8.23 -9.89 11.87
N VAL A 664 6.89 -9.94 11.92
CA VAL A 664 6.01 -8.87 11.46
C VAL A 664 5.08 -8.47 12.59
N MET A 665 5.08 -7.18 12.91
CA MET A 665 4.17 -6.54 13.86
C MET A 665 3.12 -5.74 13.08
N ALA A 666 1.87 -5.81 13.52
CA ALA A 666 0.79 -5.00 12.96
C ALA A 666 0.10 -4.15 14.04
N LEU A 667 -0.36 -2.98 13.63
CA LEU A 667 -1.18 -2.05 14.41
C LEU A 667 -2.55 -1.90 13.73
N GLY A 668 -3.63 -1.87 14.51
CA GLY A 668 -4.96 -1.57 14.02
C GLY A 668 -5.75 -0.66 14.96
N LEU A 669 -6.57 0.22 14.37
CA LEU A 669 -7.44 1.11 15.12
C LEU A 669 -8.86 0.54 15.17
N MET A 670 -9.43 0.44 16.37
CA MET A 670 -10.81 -0.02 16.55
C MET A 670 -11.80 0.97 15.90
N GLU A 671 -12.71 0.45 15.06
CA GLU A 671 -13.78 1.26 14.45
C GLU A 671 -15.12 1.14 15.17
N THR A 672 -15.25 0.15 16.06
CA THR A 672 -16.44 -0.05 16.87
C THR A 672 -16.06 -0.05 18.35
N PRO A 673 -16.97 0.36 19.25
CA PRO A 673 -16.70 0.33 20.70
C PRO A 673 -16.68 -1.08 21.28
N GLU A 674 -17.17 -2.07 20.54
CA GLU A 674 -17.21 -3.47 20.94
C GLU A 674 -15.97 -4.20 20.42
N ILE A 675 -15.22 -4.81 21.34
CA ILE A 675 -14.09 -5.65 20.98
C ILE A 675 -14.63 -7.04 20.68
N VAL A 676 -14.39 -7.52 19.45
CA VAL A 676 -14.79 -8.86 19.03
C VAL A 676 -13.87 -9.87 19.71
N LYS A 677 -14.46 -10.86 20.36
CA LYS A 677 -13.73 -11.92 21.08
C LYS A 677 -13.84 -13.24 20.36
N SER A 678 -12.92 -14.14 20.68
CA SER A 678 -12.86 -15.48 20.08
C SER A 678 -13.80 -16.50 20.71
N GLY A 679 -14.23 -16.33 21.96
CA GLY A 679 -15.07 -17.30 22.68
C GLY A 679 -16.52 -17.38 22.18
N ALA A 680 -16.96 -18.57 21.73
CA ALA A 680 -18.34 -18.79 21.29
C ALA A 680 -19.34 -18.65 22.45
N SER A 681 -20.53 -18.12 22.14
CA SER A 681 -21.63 -18.11 23.09
C SER A 681 -23.00 -18.21 22.38
N GLY A 682 -24.04 -18.46 23.16
CA GLY A 682 -25.42 -18.60 22.69
C GLY A 682 -25.70 -19.98 22.06
N LEU A 683 -26.35 -20.85 22.83
CA LEU A 683 -26.68 -22.21 22.39
C LEU A 683 -27.54 -22.20 21.12
N GLY A 684 -27.11 -22.97 20.12
CA GLY A 684 -27.77 -23.07 18.82
C GLY A 684 -27.52 -21.88 17.89
N ASN A 685 -26.63 -20.94 18.25
CA ASN A 685 -26.12 -19.95 17.30
C ASN A 685 -25.39 -20.66 16.14
N PRO A 686 -25.62 -20.23 14.89
CA PRO A 686 -24.94 -20.78 13.72
C PRO A 686 -23.44 -20.45 13.75
N VAL A 687 -22.64 -21.43 13.35
CA VAL A 687 -21.19 -21.30 13.13
C VAL A 687 -20.97 -21.23 11.62
N LEU A 688 -20.39 -20.12 11.15
CA LEU A 688 -20.15 -19.84 9.75
C LEU A 688 -18.66 -20.00 9.44
N TYR A 689 -18.39 -20.61 8.29
CA TYR A 689 -17.09 -20.54 7.64
C TYR A 689 -17.14 -19.40 6.63
N VAL A 690 -16.14 -18.52 6.65
CA VAL A 690 -16.03 -17.40 5.71
C VAL A 690 -14.61 -17.28 5.12
N GLY A 691 -14.49 -16.77 3.90
CA GLY A 691 -13.21 -16.53 3.24
C GLY A 691 -12.94 -17.41 2.02
N SER A 692 -11.69 -17.85 1.86
CA SER A 692 -11.21 -18.69 0.75
C SER A 692 -11.77 -20.12 0.79
N THR A 693 -11.43 -20.95 -0.19
CA THR A 693 -11.78 -22.38 -0.22
C THR A 693 -10.68 -23.24 0.40
N THR A 694 -11.07 -24.33 1.06
CA THR A 694 -10.13 -25.28 1.71
C THR A 694 -9.50 -26.21 0.67
N GLY A 695 -8.17 -26.40 0.77
CA GLY A 695 -7.39 -27.35 -0.04
C GLY A 695 -6.36 -28.10 0.82
N ARG A 696 -5.49 -28.89 0.19
CA ARG A 696 -4.42 -29.66 0.86
C ARG A 696 -3.16 -28.82 1.08
N ASP A 697 -3.34 -27.63 1.66
CA ASP A 697 -2.24 -26.69 1.90
C ASP A 697 -1.66 -26.83 3.30
N GLY A 698 -0.33 -26.77 3.40
CA GLY A 698 0.36 -26.63 4.69
C GLY A 698 0.04 -27.72 5.71
N MET A 699 -0.35 -28.92 5.27
CA MET A 699 -0.67 -30.02 6.20
C MET A 699 0.58 -30.39 7.00
N GLY A 700 0.58 -30.07 8.29
CA GLY A 700 1.73 -30.26 9.19
C GLY A 700 2.62 -29.01 9.35
N GLY A 701 2.20 -27.83 8.89
CA GLY A 701 2.94 -26.57 9.03
C GLY A 701 3.31 -26.23 10.47
N ALA A 702 2.38 -26.40 11.42
CA ALA A 702 2.65 -26.24 12.86
C ALA A 702 3.75 -27.19 13.38
N SER A 703 3.79 -28.43 12.90
CA SER A 703 4.81 -29.41 13.24
C SER A 703 6.15 -29.07 12.57
N PHE A 704 6.13 -28.59 11.33
CA PHE A 704 7.29 -28.10 10.59
C PHE A 704 7.95 -26.90 11.30
N ALA A 705 7.15 -25.94 11.79
CA ALA A 705 7.62 -24.81 12.57
C ALA A 705 8.16 -25.19 13.98
N SER A 706 7.96 -26.45 14.40
CA SER A 706 8.43 -27.00 15.68
C SER A 706 9.59 -28.00 15.52
N ALA A 707 10.27 -28.01 14.36
CA ALA A 707 11.35 -28.95 14.03
C ALA A 707 12.62 -28.21 13.54
N GLU A 708 13.78 -28.86 13.69
CA GLU A 708 15.08 -28.31 13.26
C GLU A 708 15.21 -28.29 11.72
N LEU A 709 15.86 -27.25 11.17
CA LEU A 709 16.08 -27.12 9.72
C LEU A 709 17.29 -27.97 9.26
N SER A 710 17.09 -28.69 8.14
CA SER A 710 18.13 -29.52 7.51
C SER A 710 18.13 -29.34 5.99
N ASP A 711 19.15 -29.86 5.30
CA ASP A 711 19.18 -29.86 3.82
C ASP A 711 17.96 -30.58 3.21
N ALA A 712 17.39 -31.56 3.90
CA ALA A 712 16.17 -32.26 3.48
C ALA A 712 14.91 -31.40 3.60
N SER A 713 14.90 -30.37 4.45
CA SER A 713 13.77 -29.45 4.61
C SER A 713 13.48 -28.63 3.35
N MET A 714 14.44 -28.57 2.40
CA MET A 714 14.23 -27.95 1.09
C MET A 714 13.22 -28.72 0.21
N ASP A 715 13.05 -30.02 0.46
CA ASP A 715 12.07 -30.85 -0.26
C ASP A 715 10.62 -30.55 0.19
N ASP A 716 10.44 -29.87 1.32
CA ASP A 716 9.15 -29.46 1.87
C ASP A 716 8.62 -28.14 1.27
N ARG A 717 9.28 -27.59 0.26
CA ARG A 717 8.83 -26.36 -0.44
C ARG A 717 7.35 -26.37 -0.85
N PRO A 718 6.74 -27.48 -1.32
CA PRO A 718 5.31 -27.52 -1.62
C PRO A 718 4.38 -27.36 -0.41
N ALA A 719 4.90 -27.52 0.82
CA ALA A 719 4.15 -27.30 2.06
C ALA A 719 4.12 -25.82 2.46
N VAL A 720 4.99 -24.98 1.90
CA VAL A 720 4.96 -23.53 2.15
C VAL A 720 3.76 -22.93 1.42
N GLN A 721 2.89 -22.29 2.21
CA GLN A 721 1.64 -21.71 1.74
C GLN A 721 1.89 -20.49 0.84
N VAL A 722 0.91 -20.16 0.02
CA VAL A 722 0.89 -18.96 -0.82
C VAL A 722 -0.20 -18.05 -0.27
N GLY A 723 0.17 -16.84 0.14
CA GLY A 723 -0.79 -15.84 0.62
C GLY A 723 -1.42 -15.09 -0.56
N ASP A 724 -2.67 -14.68 -0.40
CA ASP A 724 -3.39 -13.85 -1.36
C ASP A 724 -3.77 -12.50 -0.73
N PRO A 725 -2.93 -11.46 -0.91
CA PRO A 725 -3.19 -10.13 -0.37
C PRO A 725 -4.53 -9.52 -0.82
N PHE A 726 -5.04 -9.92 -1.99
CA PHE A 726 -6.24 -9.33 -2.58
C PHE A 726 -7.50 -9.93 -1.97
N LEU A 727 -7.51 -11.25 -1.81
CA LEU A 727 -8.56 -11.92 -1.07
C LEU A 727 -8.55 -11.45 0.40
N GLU A 728 -7.37 -11.24 0.96
CA GLU A 728 -7.22 -10.71 2.31
C GLU A 728 -7.74 -9.28 2.45
N LYS A 729 -7.53 -8.40 1.46
CA LYS A 729 -8.17 -7.08 1.43
C LYS A 729 -9.69 -7.19 1.49
N SER A 730 -10.26 -8.07 0.67
CA SER A 730 -11.70 -8.31 0.64
C SER A 730 -12.18 -8.85 1.99
N LEU A 731 -11.41 -9.74 2.61
CA LEU A 731 -11.69 -10.30 3.94
C LEU A 731 -11.64 -9.24 5.03
N ILE A 732 -10.65 -8.34 5.02
CA ILE A 732 -10.56 -7.19 5.94
C ILE A 732 -11.85 -6.37 5.88
N GLU A 733 -12.25 -5.92 4.69
CA GLU A 733 -13.41 -5.04 4.56
C GLU A 733 -14.72 -5.75 4.89
N ALA A 734 -14.89 -7.01 4.45
CA ALA A 734 -16.06 -7.81 4.77
C ALA A 734 -16.21 -8.04 6.28
N CYS A 735 -15.11 -8.35 6.97
CA CYS A 735 -15.10 -8.53 8.42
C CYS A 735 -15.44 -7.22 9.15
N LEU A 736 -14.79 -6.12 8.80
CA LEU A 736 -15.08 -4.81 9.42
C LEU A 736 -16.53 -4.37 9.17
N GLU A 737 -17.07 -4.62 7.98
CA GLU A 737 -18.49 -4.39 7.70
C GLU A 737 -19.39 -5.31 8.56
N ALA A 738 -19.07 -6.60 8.64
CA ALA A 738 -19.81 -7.58 9.44
C ALA A 738 -19.84 -7.19 10.92
N PHE A 739 -18.73 -6.76 11.51
CA PHE A 739 -18.67 -6.33 12.91
C PHE A 739 -19.55 -5.11 13.19
N LYS A 740 -19.62 -4.15 12.25
CA LYS A 740 -20.48 -2.95 12.37
C LYS A 740 -21.97 -3.29 12.47
N THR A 741 -22.40 -4.46 11.98
CA THR A 741 -23.81 -4.88 12.06
C THR A 741 -24.26 -5.30 13.46
N GLY A 742 -23.32 -5.64 14.35
CA GLY A 742 -23.60 -6.31 15.63
C GLY A 742 -24.24 -7.70 15.50
N ALA A 743 -24.20 -8.33 14.32
CA ALA A 743 -24.70 -9.71 14.12
C ALA A 743 -23.68 -10.77 14.58
N VAL A 744 -22.41 -10.39 14.75
CA VAL A 744 -21.30 -11.27 15.11
C VAL A 744 -21.22 -11.42 16.64
N VAL A 745 -21.24 -12.66 17.11
CA VAL A 745 -21.08 -13.02 18.53
C VAL A 745 -19.62 -13.26 18.87
N ALA A 746 -18.92 -13.97 17.99
CA ALA A 746 -17.51 -14.30 18.11
C ALA A 746 -16.91 -14.48 16.72
N ALA A 747 -15.63 -14.21 16.58
CA ALA A 747 -14.86 -14.47 15.38
C ALA A 747 -13.48 -15.01 15.74
N GLN A 748 -12.99 -15.94 14.93
CA GLN A 748 -11.67 -16.51 15.08
C GLN A 748 -11.01 -16.64 13.71
N ASP A 749 -9.74 -16.26 13.63
CA ASP A 749 -8.94 -16.48 12.44
C ASP A 749 -8.66 -18.00 12.27
N MET A 750 -8.23 -18.39 11.08
CA MET A 750 -7.81 -19.76 10.80
C MET A 750 -6.36 -19.78 10.30
N GLY A 751 -5.42 -19.72 11.24
CA GLY A 751 -3.98 -19.90 11.00
C GLY A 751 -3.52 -21.37 11.12
N ALA A 752 -2.50 -21.60 11.94
CA ALA A 752 -1.93 -22.92 12.20
C ALA A 752 -2.99 -23.91 12.70
N ALA A 753 -2.94 -25.16 12.23
CA ALA A 753 -3.95 -26.19 12.49
C ALA A 753 -5.39 -25.86 12.03
N GLY A 754 -5.60 -24.75 11.32
CA GLY A 754 -6.84 -24.39 10.62
C GLY A 754 -8.12 -24.61 11.44
N ILE A 755 -9.05 -25.40 10.88
CA ILE A 755 -10.37 -25.66 11.50
C ILE A 755 -10.23 -26.26 12.91
N THR A 756 -9.21 -27.09 13.14
CA THR A 756 -8.99 -27.74 14.43
C THR A 756 -8.75 -26.72 15.53
N CYS A 757 -7.82 -25.80 15.31
CA CYS A 757 -7.48 -24.76 16.28
C CYS A 757 -8.66 -23.84 16.53
N SER A 758 -9.21 -23.25 15.46
CA SER A 758 -10.26 -22.23 15.60
C SER A 758 -11.51 -22.78 16.28
N THR A 759 -11.91 -24.02 16.00
CA THR A 759 -13.07 -24.64 16.69
C THR A 759 -12.76 -25.02 18.14
N ALA A 760 -11.56 -25.52 18.44
CA ALA A 760 -11.19 -25.90 19.79
C ALA A 760 -11.06 -24.68 20.72
N GLU A 761 -10.36 -23.64 20.28
CA GLU A 761 -10.19 -22.41 21.05
C GLU A 761 -11.51 -21.68 21.28
N MET A 762 -12.30 -21.51 20.21
CA MET A 762 -13.60 -20.84 20.29
C MET A 762 -14.54 -21.57 21.26
N ALA A 763 -14.53 -22.90 21.26
CA ALA A 763 -15.31 -23.72 22.19
C ALA A 763 -14.81 -23.58 23.64
N ALA A 764 -13.50 -23.76 23.86
CA ALA A 764 -12.90 -23.73 25.20
C ALA A 764 -13.05 -22.35 25.87
N LYS A 765 -12.70 -21.26 25.17
CA LYS A 765 -12.84 -19.89 25.68
C LYS A 765 -14.29 -19.51 25.96
N GLY A 766 -15.23 -20.08 25.20
CA GLY A 766 -16.67 -19.89 25.38
C GLY A 766 -17.30 -20.74 26.51
N GLY A 767 -16.60 -21.77 26.98
CA GLY A 767 -17.17 -22.76 27.91
C GLY A 767 -18.33 -23.55 27.30
N VAL A 768 -18.34 -23.74 25.99
CA VAL A 768 -19.39 -24.39 25.19
C VAL A 768 -18.77 -25.43 24.23
N GLY A 769 -19.58 -26.12 23.43
CA GLY A 769 -19.08 -26.94 22.33
C GLY A 769 -19.41 -26.39 20.96
N ILE A 770 -18.75 -26.94 19.95
CA ILE A 770 -19.00 -26.64 18.54
C ILE A 770 -19.25 -27.95 17.78
N GLU A 771 -20.36 -28.00 17.05
CA GLU A 771 -20.64 -29.05 16.06
C GLU A 771 -20.46 -28.48 14.65
N LEU A 772 -19.58 -29.08 13.85
CA LEU A 772 -19.23 -28.61 12.50
C LEU A 772 -19.38 -29.74 11.47
N ASP A 773 -20.00 -29.47 10.31
CA ASP A 773 -20.15 -30.43 9.21
C ASP A 773 -19.20 -30.11 8.05
N LEU A 774 -18.20 -30.97 7.85
CA LEU A 774 -17.19 -30.82 6.81
C LEU A 774 -17.75 -30.90 5.39
N ASN A 775 -18.93 -31.50 5.18
CA ASN A 775 -19.54 -31.53 3.83
C ASN A 775 -20.02 -30.15 3.36
N LYS A 776 -20.19 -29.21 4.30
CA LYS A 776 -20.61 -27.85 4.00
C LYS A 776 -19.43 -26.91 3.76
N ILE A 777 -18.21 -27.32 4.12
CA ILE A 777 -17.02 -26.49 3.98
C ILE A 777 -16.68 -26.36 2.48
N PRO A 778 -16.50 -25.13 1.96
CA PRO A 778 -16.08 -24.90 0.58
C PRO A 778 -14.70 -25.53 0.33
N VAL A 779 -14.58 -26.29 -0.75
CA VAL A 779 -13.32 -26.94 -1.15
C VAL A 779 -13.03 -26.76 -2.62
N ARG A 780 -11.75 -26.67 -2.95
CA ARG A 780 -11.28 -26.64 -4.34
C ARG A 780 -10.70 -27.97 -4.83
N GLU A 781 -10.43 -28.90 -3.91
CA GLU A 781 -9.92 -30.23 -4.21
C GLU A 781 -10.96 -31.32 -3.93
N THR A 782 -11.14 -32.23 -4.88
CA THR A 782 -12.08 -33.35 -4.73
C THR A 782 -11.50 -34.49 -3.89
N GLY A 783 -12.36 -35.19 -3.16
CA GLY A 783 -11.99 -36.43 -2.48
C GLY A 783 -11.25 -36.24 -1.15
N MET A 784 -11.29 -35.03 -0.57
CA MET A 784 -10.68 -34.77 0.72
C MET A 784 -11.28 -35.65 1.85
N VAL A 785 -10.44 -36.11 2.76
CA VAL A 785 -10.83 -36.88 3.96
C VAL A 785 -10.83 -36.01 5.21
N PRO A 786 -11.54 -36.36 6.30
CA PRO A 786 -11.64 -35.51 7.49
C PRO A 786 -10.30 -35.02 8.05
N TYR A 787 -9.27 -35.86 8.02
CA TYR A 787 -7.90 -35.50 8.42
C TYR A 787 -7.38 -34.30 7.62
N GLU A 788 -7.56 -34.28 6.30
CA GLU A 788 -7.08 -33.21 5.42
C GLU A 788 -7.88 -31.91 5.60
N TYR A 789 -9.20 -32.00 5.83
CA TYR A 789 -10.02 -30.82 6.13
C TYR A 789 -9.56 -30.13 7.42
N LEU A 790 -9.36 -30.93 8.46
CA LEU A 790 -9.11 -30.45 9.81
C LEU A 790 -7.72 -29.87 10.00
N LEU A 791 -6.74 -30.38 9.24
CA LEU A 791 -5.33 -29.97 9.32
C LEU A 791 -4.88 -29.07 8.17
N SER A 792 -5.81 -28.72 7.27
CA SER A 792 -5.54 -27.79 6.20
C SER A 792 -5.31 -26.39 6.76
N GLU A 793 -4.18 -25.80 6.37
CA GLU A 793 -3.77 -24.45 6.71
C GLU A 793 -3.91 -23.51 5.49
N SER A 794 -4.90 -23.77 4.62
CA SER A 794 -5.27 -22.81 3.55
C SER A 794 -5.48 -21.41 4.13
N GLN A 795 -5.00 -20.39 3.44
CA GLN A 795 -4.99 -19.02 3.93
C GLN A 795 -6.32 -18.28 3.70
N GLU A 796 -6.43 -17.06 4.25
CA GLU A 796 -7.57 -16.15 4.11
C GLU A 796 -8.94 -16.77 4.48
N ARG A 797 -9.00 -17.47 5.61
CA ARG A 797 -10.23 -18.09 6.15
C ARG A 797 -10.48 -17.68 7.59
N MET A 798 -11.75 -17.68 7.98
CA MET A 798 -12.17 -17.41 9.35
C MET A 798 -13.40 -18.23 9.75
N LEU A 799 -13.58 -18.37 11.06
CA LEU A 799 -14.75 -18.97 11.68
C LEU A 799 -15.53 -17.90 12.46
N PHE A 800 -16.83 -17.81 12.20
CA PHE A 800 -17.72 -16.84 12.84
C PHE A 800 -18.83 -17.55 13.62
N VAL A 801 -19.26 -16.96 14.72
CA VAL A 801 -20.53 -17.27 15.37
C VAL A 801 -21.46 -16.10 15.16
N ALA A 802 -22.60 -16.33 14.52
CA ALA A 802 -23.61 -15.28 14.33
C ALA A 802 -24.76 -15.42 15.32
N HIS A 803 -25.43 -14.32 15.63
CA HIS A 803 -26.71 -14.37 16.31
C HIS A 803 -27.72 -15.13 15.45
N LYS A 804 -28.37 -16.14 16.05
CA LYS A 804 -29.39 -16.94 15.37
C LYS A 804 -30.50 -16.07 14.76
N GLY A 805 -30.78 -16.29 13.47
CA GLY A 805 -31.73 -15.54 12.67
C GLY A 805 -31.10 -14.38 11.89
N ARG A 806 -29.81 -14.08 12.09
CA ARG A 806 -29.05 -13.04 11.37
C ARG A 806 -27.91 -13.60 10.52
N GLU A 807 -27.79 -14.92 10.39
CA GLU A 807 -26.73 -15.55 9.58
C GLU A 807 -26.75 -15.12 8.10
N GLN A 808 -27.93 -14.91 7.52
CA GLN A 808 -28.05 -14.50 6.12
C GLN A 808 -27.50 -13.09 5.88
N GLU A 809 -27.65 -12.19 6.86
CA GLU A 809 -27.10 -10.83 6.79
C GLU A 809 -25.57 -10.87 6.63
N LEU A 810 -24.90 -11.75 7.38
CA LEU A 810 -23.44 -11.95 7.25
C LEU A 810 -23.08 -12.61 5.92
N ILE A 811 -23.79 -13.65 5.51
CA ILE A 811 -23.55 -14.34 4.23
C ILE A 811 -23.63 -13.37 3.06
N ASP A 812 -24.64 -12.51 3.06
CA ASP A 812 -24.83 -11.50 2.01
C ASP A 812 -23.67 -10.49 2.00
N ILE A 813 -23.14 -10.08 3.16
CA ILE A 813 -21.95 -9.22 3.25
C ILE A 813 -20.76 -9.90 2.58
N PHE A 814 -20.37 -11.09 3.04
CA PHE A 814 -19.19 -11.79 2.52
C PHE A 814 -19.31 -12.12 1.02
N HIS A 815 -20.50 -12.49 0.54
CA HIS A 815 -20.73 -12.72 -0.89
C HIS A 815 -20.57 -11.44 -1.74
N ARG A 816 -21.01 -10.27 -1.26
CA ARG A 816 -20.77 -8.98 -1.96
C ARG A 816 -19.28 -8.63 -2.06
N TRP A 817 -18.47 -9.13 -1.11
CA TRP A 817 -17.02 -8.99 -1.14
C TRP A 817 -16.32 -10.12 -1.91
N GLY A 818 -17.06 -10.96 -2.64
CA GLY A 818 -16.50 -12.06 -3.44
C GLY A 818 -15.97 -13.25 -2.62
N LEU A 819 -16.29 -13.32 -1.33
CA LEU A 819 -15.81 -14.35 -0.41
C LEU A 819 -16.85 -15.47 -0.25
N GLN A 820 -16.40 -16.69 0.08
CA GLN A 820 -17.33 -17.75 0.46
C GLN A 820 -17.90 -17.46 1.86
N ALA A 821 -19.18 -17.76 2.08
CA ALA A 821 -19.78 -17.76 3.41
C ALA A 821 -20.87 -18.82 3.54
N VAL A 822 -20.69 -19.76 4.47
CA VAL A 822 -21.62 -20.88 4.66
C VAL A 822 -21.82 -21.22 6.13
N VAL A 823 -23.06 -21.56 6.50
CA VAL A 823 -23.36 -22.09 7.85
C VAL A 823 -22.87 -23.55 7.92
N ALA A 824 -21.67 -23.73 8.44
CA ALA A 824 -21.02 -25.03 8.55
C ALA A 824 -21.42 -25.78 9.84
N GLY A 825 -21.89 -25.08 10.87
CA GLY A 825 -22.10 -25.69 12.18
C GLY A 825 -23.02 -24.91 13.12
N LYS A 826 -22.96 -25.26 14.41
CA LYS A 826 -23.68 -24.58 15.49
C LYS A 826 -22.96 -24.72 16.84
N VAL A 827 -23.26 -23.80 17.75
CA VAL A 827 -22.87 -23.88 19.16
C VAL A 827 -23.75 -24.89 19.90
N ILE A 828 -23.14 -25.79 20.68
CA ILE A 828 -23.80 -26.84 21.47
C ILE A 828 -23.45 -26.71 22.96
N ALA A 829 -24.22 -27.38 23.82
CA ALA A 829 -24.08 -27.23 25.28
C ALA A 829 -22.97 -28.12 25.85
N GLU A 830 -22.75 -29.29 25.25
CA GLU A 830 -21.68 -30.20 25.63
C GLU A 830 -20.33 -29.57 25.26
N PRO A 831 -19.35 -29.45 26.18
CA PRO A 831 -18.08 -28.76 25.94
C PRO A 831 -17.11 -29.63 25.11
N ILE A 832 -17.52 -29.95 23.89
CA ILE A 832 -16.81 -30.82 22.95
C ILE A 832 -16.75 -30.18 21.57
N VAL A 833 -15.69 -30.52 20.83
CA VAL A 833 -15.61 -30.29 19.39
C VAL A 833 -16.11 -31.55 18.70
N ARG A 834 -17.26 -31.47 18.04
CA ARG A 834 -17.87 -32.55 17.26
C ARG A 834 -17.80 -32.24 15.77
N ILE A 835 -17.08 -33.07 15.03
CA ILE A 835 -16.92 -32.94 13.59
C ILE A 835 -17.74 -34.01 12.89
N LEU A 836 -18.60 -33.61 11.96
CA LEU A 836 -19.41 -34.49 11.13
C LEU A 836 -18.84 -34.57 9.72
N PHE A 837 -18.87 -35.76 9.13
CA PHE A 837 -18.56 -35.99 7.72
C PHE A 837 -19.44 -37.10 7.16
N ARG A 838 -20.13 -36.82 6.04
CA ARG A 838 -21.09 -37.70 5.38
C ARG A 838 -22.13 -38.30 6.34
N GLY A 839 -22.64 -37.46 7.25
CA GLY A 839 -23.65 -37.82 8.24
C GLY A 839 -23.16 -38.70 9.41
N LYS A 840 -21.84 -38.88 9.57
CA LYS A 840 -21.23 -39.64 10.67
C LYS A 840 -20.28 -38.74 11.48
N ILE A 841 -20.06 -39.09 12.75
CA ILE A 841 -19.06 -38.44 13.60
C ILE A 841 -17.66 -38.84 13.09
N ALA A 842 -16.91 -37.86 12.63
CA ALA A 842 -15.52 -38.00 12.19
C ALA A 842 -14.53 -37.74 13.33
N ALA A 843 -14.86 -36.84 14.25
CA ALA A 843 -14.10 -36.59 15.47
C ALA A 843 -15.05 -36.08 16.58
N GLU A 844 -14.80 -36.50 17.82
CA GLU A 844 -15.51 -35.98 18.99
C GLU A 844 -14.55 -35.94 20.19
N ILE A 845 -14.12 -34.73 20.56
CA ILE A 845 -13.06 -34.50 21.55
C ILE A 845 -13.52 -33.40 22.53
N PRO A 846 -13.27 -33.54 23.85
CA PRO A 846 -13.47 -32.42 24.79
C PRO A 846 -12.65 -31.19 24.39
N ALA A 847 -13.28 -30.01 24.33
CA ALA A 847 -12.63 -28.79 23.83
C ALA A 847 -11.35 -28.44 24.62
N ASP A 848 -11.44 -28.47 25.95
CA ASP A 848 -10.31 -28.18 26.83
C ASP A 848 -9.16 -29.19 26.70
N ALA A 849 -9.42 -30.41 26.22
CA ALA A 849 -8.37 -31.40 26.01
C ALA A 849 -7.45 -31.03 24.84
N LEU A 850 -7.97 -30.29 23.86
CA LEU A 850 -7.21 -29.75 22.73
C LEU A 850 -6.56 -28.41 23.05
N ALA A 851 -7.29 -27.47 23.68
CA ALA A 851 -6.87 -26.07 23.80
C ALA A 851 -6.11 -25.75 25.11
N GLU A 852 -6.59 -26.23 26.26
CA GLU A 852 -6.14 -25.68 27.56
C GLU A 852 -5.30 -26.66 28.38
N ASN A 853 -5.68 -27.94 28.39
CA ASN A 853 -5.12 -28.95 29.28
C ASN A 853 -3.91 -29.70 28.69
N THR A 854 -3.19 -29.12 27.74
CA THR A 854 -2.05 -29.79 27.09
C THR A 854 -0.93 -30.12 28.10
N PRO A 855 -0.31 -31.32 28.02
CA PRO A 855 0.83 -31.66 28.87
C PRO A 855 1.96 -30.63 28.73
N LEU A 856 2.38 -30.04 29.85
CA LEU A 856 3.51 -29.11 29.89
C LEU A 856 4.81 -29.87 30.16
N TYR A 857 5.91 -29.38 29.60
CA TYR A 857 7.22 -29.96 29.85
C TYR A 857 7.92 -29.23 30.99
N GLU A 858 8.29 -29.99 32.02
CA GLU A 858 9.23 -29.51 33.02
C GLU A 858 10.66 -29.69 32.50
N ARG A 859 11.39 -28.59 32.38
CA ARG A 859 12.80 -28.58 31.97
C ARG A 859 13.65 -28.14 33.16
N GLU A 860 14.78 -28.82 33.34
CA GLU A 860 15.75 -28.44 34.36
C GLU A 860 16.48 -27.17 33.93
N LEU A 861 16.35 -26.10 34.72
CA LEU A 861 17.10 -24.86 34.51
C LEU A 861 18.51 -25.02 35.06
N LEU A 862 19.52 -24.63 34.28
CA LEU A 862 20.91 -24.63 34.72
C LEU A 862 21.09 -23.73 35.94
N ALA A 863 21.68 -24.26 37.01
CA ALA A 863 21.93 -23.51 38.25
C ALA A 863 23.01 -22.42 38.09
N GLU A 864 23.94 -22.62 37.16
CA GLU A 864 25.02 -21.70 36.85
C GLU A 864 24.99 -21.38 35.35
N PRO A 865 25.36 -20.15 34.93
CA PRO A 865 25.45 -19.79 33.52
C PRO A 865 26.34 -20.75 32.74
N PRO A 866 26.02 -21.10 31.47
CA PRO A 866 26.76 -22.09 30.70
C PRO A 866 28.23 -21.70 30.46
N GLU A 867 29.07 -22.69 30.16
CA GLU A 867 30.52 -22.49 30.05
C GLU A 867 30.91 -21.43 29.01
N TYR A 868 30.27 -21.44 27.83
CA TYR A 868 30.56 -20.47 26.77
C TYR A 868 30.35 -19.02 27.25
N ALA A 869 29.27 -18.76 28.01
CA ALA A 869 28.95 -17.42 28.52
C ALA A 869 29.98 -17.01 29.57
N ARG A 870 30.31 -17.90 30.51
CA ARG A 870 31.33 -17.62 31.54
C ARG A 870 32.70 -17.30 30.94
N GLN A 871 33.14 -18.07 29.94
CA GLN A 871 34.39 -17.81 29.23
C GLN A 871 34.35 -16.48 28.48
N ALA A 872 33.25 -16.17 27.79
CA ALA A 872 33.09 -14.90 27.11
C ALA A 872 33.14 -13.71 28.08
N TRP A 873 32.60 -13.86 29.29
CA TRP A 873 32.61 -12.82 30.33
C TRP A 873 33.97 -12.53 30.95
N GLU A 874 34.97 -13.40 30.77
CA GLU A 874 36.34 -13.16 31.24
C GLU A 874 37.07 -12.11 30.39
N TRP A 875 36.57 -11.83 29.18
CA TRP A 875 37.13 -10.82 28.31
C TRP A 875 36.94 -9.40 28.88
N THR A 876 37.99 -8.58 28.76
CA THR A 876 37.97 -7.15 29.12
C THR A 876 38.62 -6.31 28.02
N ALA A 877 38.29 -5.01 27.97
CA ALA A 877 38.86 -4.07 27.00
C ALA A 877 40.39 -3.95 27.06
N ASP A 878 41.02 -4.33 28.19
CA ASP A 878 42.48 -4.36 28.34
C ASP A 878 43.16 -5.41 27.46
N ALA A 879 42.40 -6.40 26.96
CA ALA A 879 42.90 -7.37 25.99
C ALA A 879 43.16 -6.74 24.61
N LEU A 880 42.60 -5.56 24.33
CA LEU A 880 42.81 -4.84 23.07
C LEU A 880 44.10 -4.01 23.10
N PRO A 881 44.76 -3.79 21.94
CA PRO A 881 45.94 -2.94 21.82
C PRO A 881 45.72 -1.54 22.41
N ALA A 882 46.79 -0.90 22.87
CA ALA A 882 46.70 0.45 23.43
C ALA A 882 46.23 1.47 22.37
N CYS A 883 45.35 2.37 22.78
CA CYS A 883 44.84 3.44 21.94
C CYS A 883 45.83 4.62 21.87
N THR A 884 45.83 5.30 20.73
CA THR A 884 46.48 6.60 20.56
C THR A 884 45.43 7.61 20.09
N PRO A 885 45.70 8.92 20.19
CA PRO A 885 44.78 9.90 19.63
C PRO A 885 44.57 9.79 18.12
N ALA A 886 45.49 9.15 17.38
CA ALA A 886 45.35 8.92 15.95
C ALA A 886 44.50 7.69 15.60
N GLY A 887 44.31 6.75 16.55
CA GLY A 887 43.65 5.48 16.28
C GLY A 887 44.15 4.34 17.18
N ILE A 888 43.76 3.12 16.82
CA ILE A 888 44.19 1.88 17.46
C ILE A 888 44.78 0.93 16.42
N SER A 889 45.90 0.31 16.75
CA SER A 889 46.66 -0.54 15.82
C SER A 889 46.98 0.20 14.51
N SER A 890 46.50 -0.29 13.36
CA SER A 890 46.70 0.29 12.03
C SER A 890 45.50 1.09 11.50
N HIS A 891 44.42 1.23 12.28
CA HIS A 891 43.20 1.90 11.85
C HIS A 891 43.07 3.26 12.53
N SER A 892 42.79 4.30 11.75
CA SER A 892 42.44 5.60 12.33
C SER A 892 41.01 5.60 12.87
N TRP A 893 40.68 6.53 13.77
CA TRP A 893 39.29 6.67 14.25
C TRP A 893 38.31 7.01 13.12
N ASN A 894 38.77 7.73 12.10
CA ASN A 894 38.01 7.98 10.88
C ASN A 894 37.69 6.68 10.13
N ASP A 895 38.69 5.81 9.93
CA ASP A 895 38.51 4.53 9.23
C ASP A 895 37.53 3.62 9.98
N ILE A 896 37.63 3.59 11.31
CA ILE A 896 36.72 2.80 12.18
C ILE A 896 35.29 3.31 12.03
N LEU A 897 35.06 4.63 12.16
CA LEU A 897 33.72 5.20 11.98
C LEU A 897 33.15 4.88 10.59
N LEU A 898 33.93 5.08 9.53
CA LEU A 898 33.49 4.80 8.16
C LEU A 898 33.23 3.30 7.93
N THR A 899 33.96 2.42 8.61
CA THR A 899 33.74 0.97 8.56
C THR A 899 32.44 0.60 9.25
N LEU A 900 32.18 1.13 10.45
CA LEU A 900 30.93 0.90 11.18
C LEU A 900 29.71 1.43 10.40
N LEU A 901 29.81 2.62 9.80
CA LEU A 901 28.76 3.16 8.93
C LEU A 901 28.54 2.32 7.66
N ASP A 902 29.52 1.53 7.21
CA ASP A 902 29.38 0.60 6.08
C ASP A 902 28.89 -0.81 6.51
N THR A 903 28.83 -1.11 7.82
CA THR A 903 28.30 -2.36 8.34
C THR A 903 26.78 -2.41 8.14
N PRO A 904 26.20 -3.39 7.43
CA PRO A 904 24.76 -3.44 7.14
C PRO A 904 23.82 -3.33 8.35
N THR A 905 24.25 -3.79 9.53
CA THR A 905 23.50 -3.67 10.80
C THR A 905 23.33 -2.21 11.23
N ILE A 906 24.36 -1.37 11.10
CA ILE A 906 24.27 0.08 11.38
C ILE A 906 23.75 0.85 10.17
N ALA A 907 24.22 0.52 8.97
CA ALA A 907 23.97 1.27 7.74
C ALA A 907 22.48 1.46 7.42
N SER A 908 22.18 2.45 6.57
CA SER A 908 20.82 2.80 6.19
C SER A 908 20.05 1.61 5.64
N LYS A 909 18.85 1.37 6.18
CA LYS A 909 17.90 0.38 5.66
C LYS A 909 17.02 0.92 4.52
N ASN A 910 17.40 2.06 3.93
CA ASN A 910 16.66 2.71 2.83
C ASN A 910 16.44 1.80 1.60
N TRP A 911 17.35 0.86 1.32
CA TRP A 911 17.13 -0.15 0.25
C TRP A 911 15.90 -1.03 0.52
N VAL A 912 15.62 -1.32 1.80
CA VAL A 912 14.47 -2.10 2.27
C VAL A 912 13.20 -1.24 2.22
N TYR A 913 13.20 -0.10 2.92
CA TYR A 913 12.00 0.72 3.08
C TYR A 913 11.44 1.29 1.78
N ARG A 914 12.28 1.52 0.75
CA ARG A 914 11.82 1.99 -0.58
C ARG A 914 11.01 0.96 -1.36
N GLN A 915 11.11 -0.31 -0.98
CA GLN A 915 10.35 -1.36 -1.63
C GLN A 915 8.93 -1.46 -1.07
N TYR A 916 8.73 -0.99 0.16
CA TYR A 916 7.44 -0.98 0.83
C TYR A 916 6.65 0.29 0.51
N ASP A 917 5.33 0.17 0.55
CA ASP A 917 4.51 1.34 0.85
C ASP A 917 4.65 1.70 2.32
N HIS A 918 4.77 2.98 2.62
CA HIS A 918 4.90 3.50 3.99
C HIS A 918 3.99 4.73 4.22
N GLN A 919 3.07 5.02 3.30
CA GLN A 919 2.26 6.26 3.30
C GLN A 919 0.78 6.05 2.98
N VAL A 920 0.38 4.87 2.54
CA VAL A 920 -1.05 4.55 2.33
C VAL A 920 -1.80 4.81 3.64
N GLN A 921 -3.04 5.29 3.49
CA GLN A 921 -3.90 5.86 4.53
C GLN A 921 -3.51 7.27 5.02
N ASN A 922 -2.37 7.82 4.58
CA ASN A 922 -1.90 9.16 4.92
C ASN A 922 -1.84 9.42 6.44
N ASN A 923 -1.48 8.37 7.18
CA ASN A 923 -1.39 8.42 8.64
C ASN A 923 0.06 8.47 9.14
N THR A 924 1.02 8.00 8.36
CA THR A 924 2.45 8.09 8.70
C THR A 924 2.90 9.54 8.79
N VAL A 925 3.37 9.96 9.96
CA VAL A 925 3.88 11.31 10.23
C VAL A 925 5.40 11.35 10.00
N THR A 926 6.11 10.31 10.41
CA THR A 926 7.55 10.16 10.23
C THR A 926 7.82 8.99 9.28
N LEU A 927 8.55 9.24 8.19
CA LEU A 927 8.91 8.20 7.23
C LEU A 927 9.95 7.23 7.84
N PRO A 928 9.98 5.95 7.41
CA PRO A 928 10.97 4.98 7.89
C PRO A 928 12.41 5.50 7.76
N GLY A 929 13.22 5.30 8.79
CA GLY A 929 14.61 5.77 8.86
C GLY A 929 14.80 7.27 9.11
N GLY A 930 13.72 8.01 9.39
CA GLY A 930 13.78 9.44 9.75
C GLY A 930 13.88 9.73 11.26
N ALA A 931 13.60 8.74 12.11
CA ALA A 931 13.66 8.82 13.56
C ALA A 931 13.77 7.40 14.16
N ASP A 932 14.03 7.35 15.47
CA ASP A 932 14.18 6.10 16.24
C ASP A 932 12.89 5.26 16.31
N ALA A 933 11.71 5.88 16.16
CA ALA A 933 10.44 5.16 16.14
C ALA A 933 9.50 5.70 15.05
N ALA A 934 8.67 4.81 14.50
CA ALA A 934 7.64 5.19 13.56
C ALA A 934 6.54 5.97 14.27
N VAL A 935 5.99 7.01 13.63
CA VAL A 935 4.89 7.81 14.19
C VAL A 935 3.71 7.79 13.22
N VAL A 936 2.57 7.36 13.73
CA VAL A 936 1.31 7.23 12.98
C VAL A 936 0.24 8.07 13.66
N ARG A 937 -0.34 9.03 12.94
CA ARG A 937 -1.44 9.85 13.46
C ARG A 937 -2.66 8.98 13.74
N LEU A 938 -3.41 9.32 14.78
CA LEU A 938 -4.62 8.63 15.16
C LEU A 938 -5.82 9.41 14.61
N ARG A 939 -6.40 8.89 13.53
CA ARG A 939 -7.62 9.41 12.91
C ARG A 939 -8.48 8.23 12.44
N PRO A 940 -9.77 8.15 12.80
CA PRO A 940 -10.68 7.17 12.21
C PRO A 940 -10.70 7.30 10.69
N LEU A 941 -10.58 6.18 9.98
CA LEU A 941 -10.58 6.14 8.51
C LEU A 941 -12.00 6.21 7.92
N GLU A 942 -13.01 5.93 8.74
CA GLU A 942 -14.43 6.11 8.42
C GLU A 942 -15.15 6.94 9.50
N GLU A 943 -16.28 7.55 9.14
CA GLU A 943 -17.17 8.13 10.14
C GLU A 943 -17.74 7.02 11.04
N ILE A 944 -17.31 6.97 12.30
CA ILE A 944 -17.86 6.00 13.26
C ILE A 944 -19.27 6.48 13.69
N PRO A 945 -20.36 5.76 13.32
CA PRO A 945 -21.71 6.14 13.70
C PRO A 945 -21.83 6.11 15.23
N ASN A 946 -22.49 7.11 15.82
CA ASN A 946 -22.60 7.31 17.29
C ASN A 946 -21.30 7.64 18.03
N LEU A 947 -20.17 7.83 17.32
CA LEU A 947 -18.93 8.43 17.86
C LEU A 947 -18.70 9.87 17.39
N LYS A 948 -19.67 10.48 16.68
CA LYS A 948 -19.72 11.92 16.35
C LYS A 948 -19.81 12.76 17.64
N SER A 949 -18.67 12.91 18.34
CA SER A 949 -18.24 14.07 19.18
C SER A 949 -17.17 13.74 20.25
N LYS A 950 -16.43 12.62 20.22
CA LYS A 950 -15.50 12.29 21.33
C LYS A 950 -14.01 12.57 21.11
N ILE A 951 -13.51 12.59 19.88
CA ILE A 951 -12.11 12.99 19.63
C ILE A 951 -12.03 14.51 19.73
N GLN A 952 -11.54 14.99 20.87
CA GLN A 952 -11.34 16.42 21.12
C GLN A 952 -10.00 16.87 20.54
N ASN A 953 -9.02 15.97 20.51
CA ASN A 953 -7.67 16.26 20.06
C ASN A 953 -7.34 15.59 18.71
N LEU A 954 -7.44 16.36 17.63
CA LEU A 954 -7.08 15.92 16.27
C LEU A 954 -5.56 15.76 16.04
N LYS A 955 -4.75 16.01 17.06
CA LYS A 955 -3.29 15.93 17.00
C LYS A 955 -2.70 14.71 17.70
N LEU A 956 -3.55 13.77 18.14
CA LEU A 956 -3.10 12.51 18.72
C LEU A 956 -2.38 11.65 17.68
N ALA A 957 -1.33 10.96 18.11
CA ALA A 957 -0.61 9.96 17.33
C ALA A 957 -0.17 8.80 18.22
N VAL A 958 0.14 7.67 17.61
CA VAL A 958 0.83 6.53 18.23
C VAL A 958 2.23 6.45 17.64
N ALA A 959 3.21 6.17 18.47
CA ALA A 959 4.53 5.75 18.02
C ALA A 959 4.70 4.24 18.23
N ALA A 960 5.46 3.59 17.35
CA ALA A 960 5.76 2.18 17.46
C ALA A 960 7.21 1.89 17.05
N THR A 961 7.80 0.91 17.71
CA THR A 961 9.16 0.41 17.45
C THR A 961 9.22 -1.10 17.67
N VAL A 962 10.21 -1.75 17.07
CA VAL A 962 10.58 -3.14 17.31
C VAL A 962 12.08 -3.20 17.49
N ASP A 963 12.52 -3.78 18.61
CA ASP A 963 13.94 -3.74 19.00
C ASP A 963 14.40 -5.09 19.55
N CYS A 964 15.63 -5.47 19.21
CA CYS A 964 16.39 -6.52 19.91
C CYS A 964 17.86 -6.53 19.51
N ASN A 965 18.79 -6.22 20.43
CA ASN A 965 20.20 -6.54 20.24
C ASN A 965 20.49 -8.01 20.61
N PRO A 966 20.70 -8.91 19.63
CA PRO A 966 20.81 -10.34 19.92
C PRO A 966 22.15 -10.74 20.54
N ARG A 967 23.23 -9.95 20.34
CA ARG A 967 24.55 -10.28 20.91
C ARG A 967 24.54 -10.08 22.42
N TYR A 968 23.81 -9.08 22.90
CA TYR A 968 23.64 -8.84 24.33
C TYR A 968 22.93 -10.02 24.97
N VAL A 969 21.82 -10.47 24.36
CA VAL A 969 21.04 -11.60 24.86
C VAL A 969 21.83 -12.92 24.75
N TYR A 970 22.63 -13.12 23.70
CA TYR A 970 23.47 -14.31 23.56
C TYR A 970 24.49 -14.44 24.71
N LEU A 971 25.13 -13.32 25.07
CA LEU A 971 26.18 -13.29 26.08
C LEU A 971 25.62 -13.26 27.51
N ASP A 972 24.53 -12.53 27.76
CA ASP A 972 23.81 -12.51 29.04
C ASP A 972 22.30 -12.33 28.75
N PRO A 973 21.53 -13.43 28.65
CA PRO A 973 20.13 -13.36 28.23
C PRO A 973 19.25 -12.49 29.13
N TYR A 974 19.58 -12.42 30.43
CA TYR A 974 18.80 -11.65 31.38
C TYR A 974 19.07 -10.15 31.28
N GLU A 975 20.34 -9.72 31.34
CA GLU A 975 20.67 -8.30 31.18
C GLU A 975 20.43 -7.81 29.74
N GLY A 976 20.66 -8.67 28.74
CA GLY A 976 20.33 -8.38 27.35
C GLY A 976 18.83 -8.15 27.14
N ALA A 977 17.96 -9.04 27.63
CA ALA A 977 16.52 -8.85 27.51
C ALA A 977 16.01 -7.60 28.25
N LYS A 978 16.62 -7.25 29.39
CA LYS A 978 16.36 -5.97 30.06
C LYS A 978 16.70 -4.78 29.18
N ALA A 979 17.83 -4.84 28.47
CA ALA A 979 18.28 -3.78 27.57
C ALA A 979 17.33 -3.61 26.39
N VAL A 980 16.80 -4.71 25.84
CA VAL A 980 15.80 -4.69 24.76
C VAL A 980 14.56 -3.88 25.13
N VAL A 981 13.98 -4.11 26.33
CA VAL A 981 12.81 -3.31 26.77
C VAL A 981 13.19 -1.85 27.00
N ALA A 982 14.39 -1.59 27.55
CA ALA A 982 14.86 -0.24 27.82
C ALA A 982 15.06 0.57 26.53
N GLU A 983 15.65 -0.03 25.50
CA GLU A 983 15.88 0.54 24.17
C GLU A 983 14.57 0.83 23.46
N ALA A 984 13.63 -0.11 23.40
CA ALA A 984 12.31 0.13 22.79
C ALA A 984 11.59 1.33 23.43
N ALA A 985 11.61 1.44 24.76
CA ALA A 985 11.05 2.59 25.47
C ALA A 985 11.81 3.90 25.19
N ARG A 986 13.13 3.81 24.99
CA ARG A 986 14.01 4.94 24.67
C ARG A 986 13.73 5.48 23.26
N ASN A 987 13.60 4.60 22.27
CA ASN A 987 13.27 4.94 20.88
C ASN A 987 11.91 5.65 20.78
N LEU A 988 10.90 5.16 21.50
CA LEU A 988 9.62 5.87 21.64
C LEU A 988 9.78 7.24 22.29
N SER A 989 10.66 7.36 23.29
CA SER A 989 10.90 8.62 24.00
C SER A 989 11.64 9.67 23.15
N CYS A 990 12.52 9.24 22.23
CA CYS A 990 13.21 10.12 21.28
C CYS A 990 12.26 10.81 20.30
N VAL A 991 11.10 10.22 20.02
CA VAL A 991 10.02 10.88 19.24
C VAL A 991 8.97 11.58 20.11
N GLY A 992 9.17 11.61 21.44
CA GLY A 992 8.28 12.26 22.40
C GLY A 992 7.09 11.42 22.88
N ALA A 993 7.03 10.14 22.51
CA ALA A 993 5.93 9.24 22.85
C ALA A 993 6.07 8.65 24.26
N GLU A 994 4.96 8.57 25.00
CA GLU A 994 4.93 7.88 26.30
C GLU A 994 4.76 6.36 26.07
N PRO A 995 5.71 5.50 26.48
CA PRO A 995 5.58 4.05 26.35
C PRO A 995 4.33 3.52 27.07
N LEU A 996 3.58 2.61 26.43
CA LEU A 996 2.31 2.10 26.96
C LEU A 996 2.32 0.60 27.24
N ALA A 997 2.73 -0.20 26.25
CA ALA A 997 2.54 -1.64 26.28
C ALA A 997 3.46 -2.33 25.25
N VAL A 998 3.68 -3.62 25.47
CA VAL A 998 4.57 -4.47 24.67
C VAL A 998 3.78 -5.63 24.05
N THR A 999 4.24 -6.05 22.87
CA THR A 999 4.04 -7.38 22.32
C THR A 999 5.40 -8.01 22.05
N ASP A 1000 5.61 -9.26 22.44
CA ASP A 1000 6.92 -9.93 22.34
C ASP A 1000 6.93 -11.04 21.29
N ASN A 1001 8.08 -11.25 20.66
CA ASN A 1001 8.31 -12.39 19.75
C ASN A 1001 9.60 -13.12 20.15
N LEU A 1002 9.43 -14.26 20.82
CA LEU A 1002 10.53 -15.03 21.40
C LEU A 1002 11.12 -16.00 20.37
N ASN A 1003 12.29 -15.68 19.80
CA ASN A 1003 12.97 -16.54 18.83
C ASN A 1003 14.20 -17.19 19.44
N PHE A 1004 14.17 -18.52 19.61
CA PHE A 1004 15.22 -19.29 20.28
C PHE A 1004 15.51 -20.61 19.56
N GLY A 1005 16.70 -21.16 19.81
CA GLY A 1005 17.07 -22.53 19.41
C GLY A 1005 16.25 -23.60 20.17
N SER A 1006 16.68 -24.85 20.11
CA SER A 1006 15.93 -25.95 20.75
C SER A 1006 15.86 -25.81 22.28
N PRO A 1007 14.65 -25.79 22.89
CA PRO A 1007 14.47 -25.72 24.34
C PRO A 1007 14.72 -27.07 25.02
N GLU A 1008 14.95 -28.13 24.24
CA GLU A 1008 15.24 -29.45 24.79
C GLU A 1008 16.66 -29.55 25.34
N LYS A 1009 17.54 -28.67 24.85
CA LYS A 1009 18.92 -28.55 25.29
C LYS A 1009 18.98 -27.65 26.53
N PRO A 1010 19.74 -28.01 27.58
CA PRO A 1010 19.83 -27.20 28.80
C PRO A 1010 20.25 -25.74 28.55
N ILE A 1011 21.15 -25.51 27.58
CA ILE A 1011 21.59 -24.17 27.20
C ILE A 1011 20.46 -23.37 26.56
N GLY A 1012 19.73 -23.95 25.61
CA GLY A 1012 18.62 -23.28 24.91
C GLY A 1012 17.49 -22.92 25.87
N TYR A 1013 17.13 -23.81 26.80
CA TYR A 1013 16.14 -23.50 27.83
C TYR A 1013 16.62 -22.45 28.83
N TRP A 1014 17.91 -22.48 29.22
CA TRP A 1014 18.49 -21.44 30.08
C TRP A 1014 18.43 -20.05 29.42
N GLN A 1015 18.77 -19.95 28.13
CA GLN A 1015 18.65 -18.71 27.38
C GLN A 1015 17.20 -18.20 27.35
N LEU A 1016 16.24 -19.07 27.04
CA LEU A 1016 14.81 -18.73 27.01
C LEU A 1016 14.30 -18.26 28.38
N ALA A 1017 14.62 -19.00 29.44
CA ALA A 1017 14.16 -18.70 30.80
C ALA A 1017 14.73 -17.38 31.34
N GLU A 1018 16.04 -17.15 31.17
CA GLU A 1018 16.70 -15.93 31.62
C GLU A 1018 16.24 -14.71 30.80
N ALA A 1019 16.03 -14.86 29.49
CA ALA A 1019 15.46 -13.79 28.67
C ALA A 1019 14.03 -13.44 29.08
N CYS A 1020 13.16 -14.44 29.32
CA CYS A 1020 11.80 -14.19 29.84
C CYS A 1020 11.83 -13.47 31.19
N ARG A 1021 12.76 -13.86 32.08
CA ARG A 1021 12.95 -13.19 33.38
C ARG A 1021 13.35 -11.72 33.20
N GLY A 1022 14.26 -11.44 32.26
CA GLY A 1022 14.72 -10.09 31.96
C GLY A 1022 13.63 -9.21 31.35
N LEU A 1023 12.87 -9.74 30.39
CA LEU A 1023 11.71 -9.06 29.79
C LEU A 1023 10.64 -8.73 30.85
N ALA A 1024 10.32 -9.68 31.74
CA ALA A 1024 9.33 -9.49 32.80
C ALA A 1024 9.71 -8.33 33.72
N GLU A 1025 10.97 -8.30 34.18
CA GLU A 1025 11.49 -7.24 35.02
C GLU A 1025 11.50 -5.89 34.29
N GLY A 1026 11.96 -5.86 33.04
CA GLY A 1026 11.98 -4.63 32.26
C GLY A 1026 10.60 -4.03 32.03
N CYS A 1027 9.62 -4.87 31.67
CA CYS A 1027 8.23 -4.44 31.50
C CYS A 1027 7.63 -3.94 32.82
N GLN A 1028 7.99 -4.53 33.95
CA GLN A 1028 7.55 -4.08 35.26
C GLN A 1028 8.16 -2.72 35.64
N GLU A 1029 9.48 -2.57 35.44
CA GLU A 1029 10.22 -1.35 35.78
C GLU A 1029 9.80 -0.13 34.93
N LEU A 1030 9.40 -0.35 33.66
CA LEU A 1030 8.93 0.69 32.76
C LEU A 1030 7.40 0.81 32.69
N SER A 1031 6.67 -0.04 33.43
CA SER A 1031 5.20 -0.06 33.45
C SER A 1031 4.57 -0.27 32.06
N THR A 1032 5.18 -1.14 31.24
CA THR A 1032 4.75 -1.48 29.88
C THR A 1032 4.32 -2.95 29.83
N PRO A 1033 3.10 -3.28 30.27
CA PRO A 1033 2.63 -4.66 30.31
C PRO A 1033 2.61 -5.33 28.93
N VAL A 1034 2.81 -6.65 28.92
CA VAL A 1034 2.76 -7.51 27.74
C VAL A 1034 1.31 -7.84 27.42
N THR A 1035 0.89 -7.51 26.20
CA THR A 1035 -0.50 -7.66 25.75
C THR A 1035 -0.75 -8.93 24.94
N GLY A 1036 0.32 -9.59 24.49
CA GLY A 1036 0.29 -10.78 23.66
C GLY A 1036 1.63 -10.91 22.93
N GLY A 1037 1.84 -12.00 22.22
CA GLY A 1037 3.11 -12.24 21.55
C GLY A 1037 3.12 -13.57 20.80
N ASN A 1038 4.29 -13.95 20.34
CA ASN A 1038 4.55 -15.21 19.64
C ASN A 1038 5.82 -15.88 20.19
N VAL A 1039 5.88 -17.21 20.11
CA VAL A 1039 7.07 -17.98 20.50
C VAL A 1039 7.47 -18.89 19.34
N SER A 1040 8.67 -18.65 18.83
CA SER A 1040 9.33 -19.48 17.82
C SER A 1040 10.54 -20.16 18.45
N LEU A 1041 10.43 -21.47 18.68
CA LEU A 1041 11.51 -22.30 19.18
C LEU A 1041 12.12 -23.12 18.04
N TYR A 1042 13.17 -23.89 18.34
CA TYR A 1042 13.84 -24.77 17.37
C TYR A 1042 14.51 -24.03 16.20
N ASN A 1043 14.79 -22.72 16.36
CA ASN A 1043 15.50 -21.94 15.36
C ASN A 1043 17.00 -22.31 15.33
N GLU A 1044 17.31 -23.41 14.68
CA GLU A 1044 18.68 -23.92 14.53
C GLU A 1044 18.80 -24.75 13.24
N THR A 1045 20.01 -24.79 12.69
CA THR A 1045 20.35 -25.62 11.52
C THR A 1045 21.39 -26.67 11.86
N LEU A 1046 21.43 -27.78 11.12
CA LEU A 1046 22.52 -28.74 11.22
C LEU A 1046 23.67 -28.38 10.26
N ASP A 1047 24.90 -28.38 10.76
CA ASP A 1047 26.08 -28.25 9.90
C ASP A 1047 26.37 -29.54 9.12
N SER A 1048 27.37 -29.49 8.23
CA SER A 1048 27.81 -30.64 7.41
C SER A 1048 28.25 -31.89 8.20
N GLN A 1049 28.54 -31.74 9.49
CA GLN A 1049 28.91 -32.83 10.40
C GLN A 1049 27.72 -33.31 11.24
N GLY A 1050 26.55 -32.68 11.08
CA GLY A 1050 25.33 -32.96 11.83
C GLY A 1050 25.28 -32.29 13.20
N ASN A 1051 26.15 -31.31 13.48
CA ASN A 1051 26.06 -30.56 14.74
C ASN A 1051 25.07 -29.39 14.60
N PRO A 1052 24.25 -29.12 15.63
CA PRO A 1052 23.31 -28.01 15.61
C PRO A 1052 24.04 -26.67 15.76
N GLN A 1053 23.60 -25.71 14.94
CA GLN A 1053 24.03 -24.32 14.89
C GLN A 1053 22.79 -23.46 15.20
N PRO A 1054 22.56 -23.12 16.48
CA PRO A 1054 21.44 -22.28 16.87
C PRO A 1054 21.68 -20.82 16.53
N ILE A 1055 20.58 -20.10 16.28
CA ILE A 1055 20.62 -18.63 16.23
C ILE A 1055 21.04 -18.05 17.57
N TYR A 1056 21.40 -16.77 17.59
CA TYR A 1056 21.42 -16.04 18.85
C TYR A 1056 20.00 -15.91 19.43
N PRO A 1057 19.82 -16.03 20.75
CA PRO A 1057 18.52 -15.81 21.38
C PRO A 1057 18.03 -14.40 21.08
N THR A 1058 16.84 -14.29 20.48
CA THR A 1058 16.32 -13.03 19.92
C THR A 1058 14.87 -12.79 20.40
N PRO A 1059 14.69 -12.34 21.67
CA PRO A 1059 13.40 -11.90 22.20
C PRO A 1059 13.06 -10.49 21.69
N VAL A 1060 12.40 -10.40 20.53
CA VAL A 1060 12.02 -9.11 19.94
C VAL A 1060 10.90 -8.47 20.74
N VAL A 1061 11.04 -7.19 21.05
CA VAL A 1061 10.00 -6.39 21.72
C VAL A 1061 9.43 -5.40 20.74
N GLY A 1062 8.16 -5.57 20.38
CA GLY A 1062 7.35 -4.54 19.74
C GLY A 1062 6.69 -3.68 20.80
N MET A 1063 6.96 -2.37 20.81
CA MET A 1063 6.42 -1.45 21.82
C MET A 1063 5.65 -0.31 21.18
N VAL A 1064 4.50 0.03 21.77
CA VAL A 1064 3.68 1.17 21.35
C VAL A 1064 3.68 2.27 22.40
N GLY A 1065 3.65 3.53 21.95
CA GLY A 1065 3.61 4.71 22.81
C GLY A 1065 2.64 5.78 22.32
N LEU A 1066 2.12 6.60 23.23
CA LEU A 1066 1.16 7.66 22.91
C LEU A 1066 1.86 9.01 22.73
N ILE A 1067 1.52 9.71 21.64
CA ILE A 1067 1.93 11.09 21.36
C ILE A 1067 0.70 12.00 21.51
N PRO A 1068 0.69 12.91 22.50
CA PRO A 1068 -0.42 13.85 22.69
C PRO A 1068 -0.59 14.88 21.58
N ASP A 1069 0.50 15.32 20.96
CA ASP A 1069 0.49 16.31 19.89
C ASP A 1069 1.61 16.01 18.89
N PHE A 1070 1.27 15.39 17.75
CA PHE A 1070 2.26 15.04 16.73
C PHE A 1070 2.94 16.25 16.08
N THR A 1071 2.42 17.47 16.26
CA THR A 1071 3.07 18.70 15.74
C THR A 1071 4.31 19.11 16.54
N LYS A 1072 4.56 18.43 17.66
CA LYS A 1072 5.68 18.70 18.56
C LYS A 1072 6.74 17.59 18.57
N ILE A 1073 6.66 16.60 17.70
CA ILE A 1073 7.66 15.54 17.61
C ILE A 1073 8.96 16.06 16.99
N CYS A 1074 10.05 15.32 17.19
CA CYS A 1074 11.27 15.47 16.42
C CYS A 1074 11.77 14.10 15.93
N GLY A 1075 12.75 14.13 15.02
CA GLY A 1075 13.51 12.94 14.64
C GLY A 1075 14.99 13.13 14.94
N GLN A 1076 15.82 12.19 14.47
CA GLN A 1076 17.27 12.19 14.74
C GLN A 1076 18.05 13.28 13.98
N ALA A 1077 17.52 13.78 12.86
CA ALA A 1077 18.21 14.72 11.99
C ALA A 1077 18.52 16.06 12.67
N TRP A 1078 19.76 16.54 12.55
CA TRP A 1078 20.10 17.92 12.90
C TRP A 1078 19.24 18.92 12.11
N GLN A 1079 18.65 19.89 12.82
CA GLN A 1079 17.69 20.83 12.23
C GLN A 1079 18.33 22.16 11.82
N ALA A 1080 19.23 22.71 12.64
CA ALA A 1080 19.87 23.99 12.34
C ALA A 1080 21.32 24.09 12.82
N SER A 1081 22.15 24.75 12.01
CA SER A 1081 23.51 25.14 12.39
C SER A 1081 23.50 26.13 13.56
N GLY A 1082 24.37 25.93 14.53
CA GLY A 1082 24.44 26.71 15.77
C GLY A 1082 23.65 26.13 16.95
N ASP A 1083 22.81 25.11 16.72
CA ASP A 1083 22.12 24.39 17.79
C ASP A 1083 23.13 23.72 18.72
N VAL A 1084 22.83 23.72 20.02
CA VAL A 1084 23.71 23.17 21.05
C VAL A 1084 23.39 21.69 21.21
N ILE A 1085 24.43 20.86 21.20
CA ILE A 1085 24.33 19.40 21.32
C ILE A 1085 24.56 19.00 22.78
N TYR A 1086 23.64 18.21 23.32
CA TYR A 1086 23.74 17.62 24.66
C TYR A 1086 23.65 16.10 24.59
N LEU A 1087 24.32 15.45 25.52
CA LEU A 1087 24.15 14.04 25.85
C LEU A 1087 23.39 13.94 27.17
N LEU A 1088 22.23 13.28 27.16
CA LEU A 1088 21.43 13.01 28.34
C LEU A 1088 21.79 11.64 28.91
N GLY A 1089 21.87 11.55 30.24
CA GLY A 1089 22.15 10.32 30.98
C GLY A 1089 23.64 10.08 31.20
N LEU A 1090 24.13 8.89 30.86
CA LEU A 1090 25.54 8.54 31.10
C LEU A 1090 26.47 9.45 30.28
N THR A 1091 27.27 10.25 30.98
CA THR A 1091 28.23 11.20 30.39
C THR A 1091 29.42 10.47 29.76
N VAL A 1092 30.25 11.18 29.00
CA VAL A 1092 31.44 10.60 28.35
C VAL A 1092 32.51 10.11 29.35
N GLN A 1093 32.40 10.52 30.61
CA GLN A 1093 33.28 10.08 31.71
C GLN A 1093 32.71 8.86 32.46
N ALA A 1094 31.43 8.55 32.25
CA ALA A 1094 30.85 7.32 32.78
C ALA A 1094 31.44 6.12 32.04
N LYS A 1095 31.53 4.98 32.73
CA LYS A 1095 32.01 3.75 32.11
C LYS A 1095 30.89 3.16 31.24
N VAL A 1096 31.16 3.05 29.94
CA VAL A 1096 30.39 2.26 28.97
C VAL A 1096 31.20 1.01 28.61
N GLU A 1097 30.60 0.01 27.97
CA GLU A 1097 31.29 -1.26 27.73
C GLU A 1097 31.52 -1.49 26.22
N LEU A 1098 32.69 -2.06 25.89
CA LEU A 1098 32.98 -2.60 24.55
C LEU A 1098 32.50 -4.06 24.40
N GLY A 1099 32.21 -4.73 25.51
CA GLY A 1099 31.69 -6.10 25.50
C GLY A 1099 30.38 -6.17 24.72
N ALA A 1100 30.26 -7.17 23.85
CA ALA A 1100 29.11 -7.38 22.94
C ALA A 1100 28.86 -6.29 21.87
N SER A 1101 29.68 -5.23 21.82
CA SER A 1101 29.45 -4.08 20.93
C SER A 1101 29.65 -4.40 19.44
N GLU A 1102 29.00 -3.62 18.58
CA GLU A 1102 29.20 -3.68 17.13
C GLU A 1102 30.65 -3.35 16.75
N TYR A 1103 31.30 -2.46 17.50
CA TYR A 1103 32.72 -2.15 17.34
C TYR A 1103 33.61 -3.38 17.57
N LEU A 1104 33.40 -4.10 18.66
CA LEU A 1104 34.19 -5.30 18.98
C LEU A 1104 33.97 -6.40 17.94
N ALA A 1105 32.71 -6.60 17.53
CA ALA A 1105 32.34 -7.58 16.53
C ALA A 1105 32.92 -7.24 15.15
N THR A 1106 32.80 -6.00 14.68
CA THR A 1106 33.21 -5.60 13.33
C THR A 1106 34.71 -5.39 13.20
N ILE A 1107 35.34 -4.67 14.14
CA ILE A 1107 36.74 -4.24 14.01
C ILE A 1107 37.71 -5.32 14.48
N HIS A 1108 37.32 -6.07 15.52
CA HIS A 1108 38.17 -7.09 16.14
C HIS A 1108 37.67 -8.52 15.92
N ASN A 1109 36.59 -8.72 15.15
CA ASN A 1109 36.00 -10.04 14.88
C ASN A 1109 35.77 -10.86 16.16
N THR A 1110 35.34 -10.20 17.23
CA THR A 1110 35.21 -10.80 18.58
C THR A 1110 33.81 -10.57 19.13
N VAL A 1111 33.16 -11.63 19.62
CA VAL A 1111 31.89 -11.56 20.36
C VAL A 1111 32.16 -12.08 21.77
N ALA A 1112 32.45 -11.16 22.69
CA ALA A 1112 32.79 -11.47 24.08
C ALA A 1112 32.53 -10.26 24.99
N GLY A 1113 32.79 -10.44 26.29
CA GLY A 1113 32.52 -9.45 27.33
C GLY A 1113 31.10 -9.57 27.88
N ARG A 1114 30.85 -8.91 29.01
CA ARG A 1114 29.50 -8.76 29.55
C ARG A 1114 28.81 -7.57 28.87
N PRO A 1115 27.54 -7.68 28.50
CA PRO A 1115 26.79 -6.53 28.02
C PRO A 1115 26.63 -5.47 29.13
N PRO A 1116 26.36 -4.21 28.76
CA PRO A 1116 26.11 -3.14 29.72
C PRO A 1116 24.95 -3.48 30.66
N ARG A 1117 25.11 -3.23 31.96
CA ARG A 1117 24.02 -3.40 32.93
C ARG A 1117 22.98 -2.29 32.81
N VAL A 1118 21.71 -2.68 32.85
CA VAL A 1118 20.61 -1.70 32.71
C VAL A 1118 20.32 -1.03 34.05
N ASN A 1119 20.34 0.30 34.06
CA ASN A 1119 19.90 1.12 35.18
C ASN A 1119 18.52 1.74 34.89
N TYR A 1120 17.45 1.06 35.31
CA TYR A 1120 16.08 1.52 35.04
C TYR A 1120 15.70 2.83 35.72
N GLU A 1121 16.32 3.17 36.86
CA GLU A 1121 16.09 4.47 37.49
C GLU A 1121 16.61 5.60 36.58
N LEU A 1122 17.80 5.43 36.03
CA LEU A 1122 18.37 6.40 35.10
C LEU A 1122 17.59 6.44 33.78
N GLU A 1123 17.26 5.28 33.20
CA GLU A 1123 16.43 5.18 31.98
C GLU A 1123 15.13 5.97 32.13
N ARG A 1124 14.37 5.74 33.21
CA ARG A 1124 13.11 6.46 33.46
C ARG A 1124 13.30 7.97 33.52
N ARG A 1125 14.35 8.45 34.20
CA ARG A 1125 14.62 9.89 34.33
C ARG A 1125 15.02 10.51 32.99
N VAL A 1126 15.96 9.90 32.28
CA VAL A 1126 16.47 10.38 30.98
C VAL A 1126 15.36 10.42 29.95
N GLN A 1127 14.63 9.32 29.79
CA GLN A 1127 13.54 9.22 28.83
C GLN A 1127 12.43 10.24 29.15
N LYS A 1128 12.04 10.40 30.42
CA LYS A 1128 11.04 11.41 30.83
C LYS A 1128 11.49 12.84 30.52
N VAL A 1129 12.77 13.15 30.74
CA VAL A 1129 13.33 14.48 30.47
C VAL A 1129 13.40 14.76 28.97
N CYS A 1130 13.78 13.78 28.15
CA CYS A 1130 13.74 13.87 26.69
C CYS A 1130 12.32 14.20 26.20
N ARG A 1131 11.32 13.41 26.60
CA ARG A 1131 9.91 13.65 26.25
C ARG A 1131 9.42 15.03 26.67
N ALA A 1132 9.80 15.50 27.87
CA ALA A 1132 9.43 16.83 28.34
C ALA A 1132 10.05 17.94 27.47
N GLY A 1133 11.34 17.83 27.13
CA GLY A 1133 12.02 18.79 26.27
C GLY A 1133 11.41 18.89 24.87
N ILE A 1134 10.98 17.76 24.30
CA ILE A 1134 10.26 17.69 23.02
C ILE A 1134 8.88 18.36 23.13
N ARG A 1135 8.11 18.03 24.18
CA ARG A 1135 6.76 18.59 24.42
C ARG A 1135 6.76 20.10 24.65
N GLU A 1136 7.80 20.65 25.28
CA GLU A 1136 7.99 22.08 25.47
C GLU A 1136 8.68 22.77 24.27
N SER A 1137 9.02 22.01 23.24
CA SER A 1137 9.70 22.49 22.02
C SER A 1137 11.06 23.15 22.29
N TRP A 1138 11.75 22.73 23.35
CA TRP A 1138 13.15 23.09 23.62
C TRP A 1138 14.10 22.24 22.76
N VAL A 1139 13.80 20.94 22.68
CA VAL A 1139 14.56 19.97 21.89
C VAL A 1139 14.08 20.01 20.44
N ARG A 1140 15.02 20.15 19.51
CA ARG A 1140 14.77 20.20 18.05
C ARG A 1140 15.01 18.86 17.37
N SER A 1141 15.94 18.06 17.87
CA SER A 1141 16.18 16.68 17.44
C SER A 1141 16.63 15.84 18.62
N ALA A 1142 16.30 14.56 18.60
CA ALA A 1142 16.71 13.58 19.60
C ALA A 1142 17.02 12.27 18.89
N HIS A 1143 18.03 11.55 19.38
CA HIS A 1143 18.45 10.27 18.86
C HIS A 1143 19.12 9.49 19.99
N ASP A 1144 18.84 8.19 20.08
CA ASP A 1144 19.43 7.36 21.11
C ASP A 1144 20.88 6.95 20.76
N CYS A 1145 21.65 6.47 21.74
CA CYS A 1145 22.99 5.92 21.48
C CYS A 1145 22.96 4.39 21.64
N ALA A 1146 22.67 3.68 20.55
CA ALA A 1146 22.64 2.23 20.47
C ALA A 1146 23.93 1.65 19.87
N GLU A 1147 23.83 0.85 18.80
CA GLU A 1147 24.96 0.17 18.16
C GLU A 1147 26.05 1.13 17.67
N GLY A 1148 27.30 0.81 18.00
CA GLY A 1148 28.46 1.64 17.63
C GLY A 1148 28.60 2.92 18.46
N GLY A 1149 27.70 3.16 19.43
CA GLY A 1149 27.86 4.14 20.48
C GLY A 1149 27.73 5.60 20.05
N LEU A 1150 28.30 6.50 20.85
CA LEU A 1150 28.06 7.95 20.76
C LEU A 1150 28.42 8.54 19.39
N VAL A 1151 29.56 8.14 18.83
CA VAL A 1151 30.03 8.73 17.57
C VAL A 1151 29.17 8.31 16.39
N VAL A 1152 28.66 7.07 16.39
CA VAL A 1152 27.72 6.62 15.35
C VAL A 1152 26.42 7.41 15.42
N ALA A 1153 25.84 7.57 16.61
CA ALA A 1153 24.64 8.40 16.79
C ALA A 1153 24.84 9.86 16.31
N LEU A 1154 25.99 10.47 16.63
CA LEU A 1154 26.36 11.80 16.12
C LEU A 1154 26.47 11.82 14.58
N ALA A 1155 27.05 10.77 14.00
CA ALA A 1155 27.20 10.63 12.54
C ALA A 1155 25.83 10.44 11.86
N GLU A 1156 24.96 9.58 12.37
CA GLU A 1156 23.62 9.34 11.83
C GLU A 1156 22.76 10.61 11.85
N SER A 1157 22.80 11.36 12.95
CA SER A 1157 22.12 12.65 13.08
C SER A 1157 22.66 13.70 12.08
N SER A 1158 23.98 13.68 11.84
CA SER A 1158 24.66 14.55 10.85
C SER A 1158 24.30 14.17 9.41
N ILE A 1159 24.27 12.87 9.12
CA ILE A 1159 23.86 12.30 7.83
C ILE A 1159 22.42 12.68 7.52
N ALA A 1160 21.50 12.41 8.45
CA ALA A 1160 20.07 12.66 8.29
C ALA A 1160 19.78 14.16 8.13
N GLY A 1161 20.42 15.03 8.93
CA GLY A 1161 20.28 16.49 8.85
C GLY A 1161 21.01 17.14 7.67
N ASN A 1162 21.94 16.42 7.02
CA ASN A 1162 22.87 17.00 6.05
C ASN A 1162 23.66 18.20 6.60
N LEU A 1163 24.00 18.16 7.89
CA LEU A 1163 24.70 19.20 8.64
C LEU A 1163 25.88 18.59 9.38
N GLY A 1164 26.90 19.40 9.66
CA GLY A 1164 28.05 19.00 10.46
C GLY A 1164 27.78 19.03 11.95
N ALA A 1165 28.74 18.57 12.73
CA ALA A 1165 28.77 18.77 14.18
C ALA A 1165 30.21 18.92 14.67
N GLU A 1166 30.43 19.84 15.61
CA GLU A 1166 31.69 19.98 16.32
C GLU A 1166 31.43 19.65 17.80
N VAL A 1167 32.07 18.57 18.28
CA VAL A 1167 31.88 18.02 19.63
C VAL A 1167 33.22 17.98 20.36
N THR A 1168 33.23 18.39 21.62
CA THR A 1168 34.36 18.27 22.53
C THR A 1168 34.03 17.27 23.64
N LEU A 1169 34.80 16.19 23.70
CA LEU A 1169 34.71 15.19 24.75
C LEU A 1169 35.56 15.63 25.94
N GLU A 1170 34.95 15.76 27.12
CA GLU A 1170 35.63 16.17 28.36
C GLU A 1170 36.46 15.05 28.97
N ILE A 1171 37.51 14.66 28.25
CA ILE A 1171 38.48 13.62 28.63
C ILE A 1171 39.76 14.31 29.12
N SER A 1172 40.13 14.08 30.38
CA SER A 1172 41.36 14.63 30.98
C SER A 1172 42.59 13.79 30.62
N PRO A 1173 43.79 14.39 30.43
CA PRO A 1173 45.03 13.66 30.15
C PRO A 1173 45.45 12.65 31.24
N ASN A 1174 44.91 12.79 32.46
CA ASN A 1174 45.17 11.91 33.61
C ASN A 1174 44.08 10.84 33.82
N GLN A 1175 43.05 10.77 32.97
CA GLN A 1175 42.02 9.73 33.06
C GLN A 1175 42.52 8.42 32.42
N LEU A 1176 42.23 7.30 33.09
CA LEU A 1176 42.62 5.94 32.70
C LEU A 1176 41.69 5.30 31.64
N GLN A 1177 40.73 6.05 31.09
CA GLN A 1177 39.72 5.53 30.17
C GLN A 1177 40.25 5.40 28.75
N ARG A 1178 39.92 4.30 28.07
CA ARG A 1178 40.35 4.06 26.69
C ARG A 1178 39.51 4.87 25.70
N LEU A 1179 40.15 5.43 24.67
CA LEU A 1179 39.45 6.28 23.69
C LEU A 1179 38.42 5.52 22.85
N ASP A 1180 38.68 4.28 22.47
CA ASP A 1180 37.74 3.44 21.72
C ASP A 1180 36.47 3.15 22.54
N GLU A 1181 36.60 2.92 23.84
CA GLU A 1181 35.46 2.78 24.77
C GLU A 1181 34.61 4.06 24.84
N VAL A 1182 35.23 5.24 24.91
CA VAL A 1182 34.48 6.51 24.94
C VAL A 1182 33.77 6.81 23.61
N LEU A 1183 34.41 6.50 22.49
CA LEU A 1183 33.89 6.79 21.15
C LEU A 1183 32.81 5.80 20.70
N PHE A 1184 33.05 4.50 20.88
CA PHE A 1184 32.25 3.42 20.31
C PHE A 1184 31.67 2.44 21.33
N GLY A 1185 31.95 2.64 22.63
CA GLY A 1185 31.33 1.87 23.69
C GLY A 1185 29.83 2.11 23.76
N GLU A 1186 29.12 1.03 24.01
CA GLU A 1186 27.67 0.99 24.02
C GLU A 1186 27.18 0.94 25.47
N GLY A 1187 26.02 1.53 25.72
CA GLY A 1187 25.46 1.62 27.06
C GLY A 1187 24.09 2.27 27.07
N GLY A 1188 23.20 1.77 27.92
CA GLY A 1188 21.84 2.29 28.07
C GLY A 1188 21.77 3.70 28.65
N ALA A 1189 20.57 4.26 28.64
CA ALA A 1189 20.23 5.59 29.14
C ALA A 1189 21.09 6.70 28.55
N ARG A 1190 21.32 6.69 27.23
CA ARG A 1190 22.05 7.74 26.50
C ARG A 1190 21.21 8.22 25.32
N ILE A 1191 20.94 9.52 25.29
CA ILE A 1191 20.21 10.19 24.21
C ILE A 1191 20.97 11.47 23.85
N ILE A 1192 21.32 11.66 22.59
CA ILE A 1192 21.80 12.95 22.10
C ILE A 1192 20.64 13.83 21.67
N VAL A 1193 20.68 15.11 22.05
CA VAL A 1193 19.65 16.08 21.68
C VAL A 1193 20.27 17.37 21.15
N SER A 1194 19.62 17.98 20.17
CA SER A 1194 19.94 19.34 19.72
C SER A 1194 18.92 20.34 20.27
N VAL A 1195 19.40 21.48 20.76
CA VAL A 1195 18.58 22.52 21.40
C VAL A 1195 18.90 23.86 20.78
N GLY A 1196 17.86 24.62 20.45
CA GLY A 1196 18.01 25.98 19.94
C GLY A 1196 18.73 26.87 20.94
N SER A 1197 19.68 27.69 20.47
CA SER A 1197 20.47 28.58 21.34
C SER A 1197 19.61 29.50 22.23
N GLU A 1198 18.41 29.85 21.77
CA GLU A 1198 17.43 30.66 22.48
C GLU A 1198 16.75 29.94 23.65
N GLN A 1199 16.76 28.60 23.68
CA GLN A 1199 16.18 27.77 24.75
C GLN A 1199 17.23 27.24 25.72
N GLN A 1200 18.53 27.54 25.48
CA GLN A 1200 19.65 26.92 26.18
C GLN A 1200 19.57 27.09 27.71
N GLU A 1201 19.35 28.32 28.20
CA GLU A 1201 19.31 28.60 29.65
C GLU A 1201 18.14 27.87 30.34
N MET A 1202 16.97 27.85 29.68
CA MET A 1202 15.78 27.18 30.21
C MET A 1202 15.98 25.66 30.25
N TRP A 1203 16.56 25.10 29.18
CA TRP A 1203 16.87 23.70 29.08
C TRP A 1203 17.89 23.25 30.13
N GLU A 1204 19.02 23.96 30.27
CA GLU A 1204 20.05 23.62 31.26
C GLU A 1204 19.52 23.71 32.70
N SER A 1205 18.66 24.70 33.01
CA SER A 1205 18.00 24.77 34.31
C SER A 1205 17.08 23.58 34.57
N TYR A 1206 16.35 23.11 33.55
CA TYR A 1206 15.49 21.93 33.63
C TYR A 1206 16.32 20.65 33.82
N LEU A 1207 17.39 20.48 33.03
CA LEU A 1207 18.34 19.37 33.16
C LEU A 1207 18.96 19.31 34.55
N GLN A 1208 19.44 20.43 35.08
CA GLN A 1208 20.05 20.48 36.41
C GLN A 1208 19.07 20.05 37.52
N THR A 1209 17.78 20.36 37.36
CA THR A 1209 16.73 20.00 38.32
C THR A 1209 16.36 18.52 38.26
N HIS A 1210 16.33 17.92 37.06
CA HIS A 1210 15.78 16.58 36.85
C HIS A 1210 16.82 15.47 36.63
N LEU A 1211 17.98 15.80 36.08
CA LEU A 1211 19.09 14.88 35.83
C LEU A 1211 20.32 15.17 36.71
N GLY A 1212 20.44 16.35 37.31
CA GLY A 1212 21.57 16.65 38.19
C GLY A 1212 22.89 16.68 37.40
N GLN A 1213 23.73 15.65 37.60
CA GLN A 1213 25.00 15.45 36.89
C GLN A 1213 24.89 14.46 35.72
N ASP A 1214 23.72 13.84 35.51
CA ASP A 1214 23.49 12.84 34.47
C ASP A 1214 23.14 13.50 33.11
N TRP A 1215 23.93 14.49 32.71
CA TRP A 1215 23.88 15.11 31.39
C TRP A 1215 25.18 15.86 31.10
N GLN A 1216 25.47 16.10 29.83
CA GLN A 1216 26.67 16.81 29.41
C GLN A 1216 26.41 17.64 28.16
N LYS A 1217 26.96 18.85 28.11
CA LYS A 1217 27.04 19.66 26.90
C LYS A 1217 28.22 19.18 26.06
N LEU A 1218 27.95 18.75 24.83
CA LEU A 1218 28.96 18.17 23.94
C LEU A 1218 29.55 19.19 22.97
N GLY A 1219 28.73 20.08 22.42
CA GLY A 1219 29.20 20.97 21.36
C GLY A 1219 28.08 21.63 20.59
N LYS A 1220 28.27 21.84 19.28
CA LYS A 1220 27.29 22.51 18.42
C LYS A 1220 27.14 21.84 17.06
N VAL A 1221 25.94 21.93 16.50
CA VAL A 1221 25.69 21.63 15.09
C VAL A 1221 26.39 22.69 14.23
N SER A 1222 27.08 22.24 13.18
CA SER A 1222 27.85 23.09 12.28
C SER A 1222 27.32 22.97 10.84
N ASN A 1223 27.87 23.77 9.92
CA ASN A 1223 27.50 23.70 8.50
C ASN A 1223 28.02 22.41 7.87
N ARG A 1224 27.37 21.96 6.79
CA ARG A 1224 27.74 20.75 6.04
C ARG A 1224 29.24 20.63 5.73
N ASP A 1225 29.88 21.73 5.34
CA ASP A 1225 31.29 21.76 4.92
C ASP A 1225 32.27 21.45 6.07
N ALA A 1226 31.85 21.61 7.32
CA ALA A 1226 32.68 21.31 8.49
C ALA A 1226 32.72 19.82 8.84
N GLY A 1227 31.80 19.00 8.28
CA GLY A 1227 31.72 17.57 8.58
C GLY A 1227 31.40 17.26 10.05
N LEU A 1228 31.66 16.02 10.46
CA LEU A 1228 31.68 15.63 11.87
C LEU A 1228 33.11 15.76 12.40
N THR A 1229 33.28 16.62 13.40
CA THR A 1229 34.56 16.86 14.08
C THR A 1229 34.43 16.54 15.57
N VAL A 1230 35.26 15.63 16.07
CA VAL A 1230 35.33 15.22 17.48
C VAL A 1230 36.70 15.58 18.05
N LEU A 1231 36.70 16.38 19.11
CA LEU A 1231 37.87 16.92 19.79
C LEU A 1231 37.91 16.46 21.25
N THR A 1232 39.09 16.46 21.86
CA THR A 1232 39.28 16.40 23.32
C THR A 1232 39.39 17.81 23.91
N THR A 1233 39.37 17.94 25.24
CA THR A 1233 39.47 19.25 25.94
C THR A 1233 40.77 20.02 25.72
N ASP A 1234 41.85 19.36 25.30
CA ASP A 1234 43.11 19.98 24.91
C ASP A 1234 43.19 20.31 23.40
N ASN A 1235 42.04 20.32 22.71
CA ASN A 1235 41.90 20.56 21.27
C ASN A 1235 42.63 19.54 20.39
N GLN A 1236 42.86 18.31 20.88
CA GLN A 1236 43.33 17.25 20.03
C GLN A 1236 42.18 16.68 19.19
N THR A 1237 42.37 16.65 17.87
CA THR A 1237 41.37 16.10 16.95
C THR A 1237 41.46 14.58 16.90
N LEU A 1238 40.33 13.92 17.21
CA LEU A 1238 40.19 12.47 17.12
C LEU A 1238 39.56 12.04 15.81
N ILE A 1239 38.45 12.70 15.42
CA ILE A 1239 37.68 12.39 14.21
C ILE A 1239 37.44 13.68 13.43
N THR A 1240 37.67 13.62 12.12
CA THR A 1240 37.24 14.64 11.15
C THR A 1240 36.84 13.93 9.86
N VAL A 1241 35.54 13.82 9.60
CA VAL A 1241 35.01 13.13 8.42
C VAL A 1241 33.95 14.00 7.73
N SER A 1242 34.00 14.07 6.40
CA SER A 1242 33.03 14.85 5.63
C SER A 1242 31.64 14.19 5.65
N ILE A 1243 30.58 15.00 5.53
CA ILE A 1243 29.21 14.48 5.41
C ILE A 1243 29.05 13.61 4.15
N GLU A 1244 29.79 13.92 3.07
CA GLU A 1244 29.73 13.18 1.81
C GLU A 1244 30.31 11.76 1.95
N ASP A 1245 31.47 11.62 2.60
CA ASP A 1245 32.08 10.31 2.83
C ASP A 1245 31.20 9.43 3.71
N MET A 1246 30.68 9.99 4.82
CA MET A 1246 29.75 9.28 5.71
C MET A 1246 28.49 8.84 4.96
N LYS A 1247 27.85 9.74 4.20
CA LYS A 1247 26.66 9.42 3.38
C LYS A 1247 26.93 8.34 2.35
N GLY A 1248 28.09 8.40 1.68
CA GLY A 1248 28.47 7.46 0.64
C GLY A 1248 28.62 6.02 1.13
N ARG A 1249 29.10 5.84 2.38
CA ARG A 1249 29.16 4.54 3.08
C ARG A 1249 27.79 4.13 3.60
N TYR A 1250 27.19 4.96 4.45
CA TYR A 1250 25.96 4.65 5.17
C TYR A 1250 24.76 4.33 4.27
N ASN A 1251 24.52 5.11 3.21
CA ASN A 1251 23.31 4.93 2.40
C ASN A 1251 23.37 3.77 1.40
N ASN A 1252 24.58 3.27 1.08
CA ASN A 1252 24.78 2.35 -0.04
C ASN A 1252 25.33 0.98 0.39
N ALA A 1253 25.58 0.75 1.68
CA ALA A 1253 26.22 -0.46 2.19
C ALA A 1253 25.51 -1.75 1.75
N ILE A 1254 24.17 -1.80 1.85
CA ILE A 1254 23.35 -2.95 1.47
C ILE A 1254 23.32 -3.10 -0.06
N ALA A 1255 22.99 -2.03 -0.79
CA ALA A 1255 22.87 -2.06 -2.25
C ALA A 1255 24.17 -2.53 -2.93
N LYS A 1256 25.33 -2.03 -2.49
CA LYS A 1256 26.64 -2.43 -3.03
C LYS A 1256 26.91 -3.93 -2.88
N ARG A 1257 26.48 -4.55 -1.77
CA ARG A 1257 26.68 -5.98 -1.52
C ARG A 1257 25.73 -6.86 -2.33
N LEU A 1258 24.59 -6.33 -2.77
CA LEU A 1258 23.64 -7.06 -3.63
C LEU A 1258 23.96 -6.95 -5.13
N GLU A 1259 24.72 -5.94 -5.54
CA GLU A 1259 25.18 -5.74 -6.93
C GLU A 1259 26.54 -6.41 -7.23
N ALA A 1260 27.29 -6.79 -6.18
CA ALA A 1260 28.60 -7.42 -6.26
C ALA A 1260 28.48 -8.94 -6.47
#